data_AF-A6GKJ3-F1
#
_entry.id   AF-A6GKJ3-F1
#
_cell.length_a   1.000
_cell.length_b   1.000
_cell.length_c   1.000
_cell.angle_alpha   90.00
_cell.angle_beta   90.00
_cell.angle_gamma   90.00
#
_symmetry.space_group_name_H-M   'P 1'
#
loop_
_entity.id
_entity.type
_entity.pdbx_description
1 polymer ?
#
loop_
_entity_poly.entity_id
_entity_poly.type
_entity_poly.pdbx_seq_one_letter_code
_entity_poly.pdbx_strand_id
1 'polypeptide(L)'
;MSDATTLTQRALAAIRQLKRRVATLEAQKREPIAIISAACRFPGGPTPEAYWDTLRAGRDMIREVPDARLLGPWPEGVPRWAGLLDSVDGFDPAFFGISPREALVLDPQQRMLLELAWEALERAPIVPARLRETKTGVFVGMSQLDYLDRVALIHPDQPSVYDLLGNADSPAAGRISYVLGLQGPAMTVDTACSTSLVAIHLACQSLRVGDSTLALVGGVNLILTERTTEALSHTQALAPDGRCKTFDSRANGFVRGEGAGMLVLKRLSEARRDGDRILGVIRGSAVNQDGRSTGLTAPNVLAQERLLREALDNAGLEAHELDYVECHGTGTSLGDPIEVQALSTVLGEREGRSPLWLGAVKSNIGHLEAAAGLAGVIKVLLAFEHEALPPNLHLRHVNPYVAMGEGLSPVRELTAWGSGPAPRRAGVSSFGISGTNAHVILEQAPPAPEPEPRERASRRVWAVPVSGQCEAALVGQAARLRAQVSGQIASSEGAQTELLDLAHALATTRTPMAHRACAVVSSAEELAEALEALEAGEAAPQLVRSTARADGQVVFVFPGQGSQWLGMARGLLDESPAFRRTLEACAAALDPLTGWSLIERLRSEDPEALAPVEVIQPALFAMMLGLAAVWRELGVTPDAVIGHSQGEIAAACVAGALSLEDAARVVALRSQIIAEQLRGAGAMALVSQPAAALEARLADAPALPVSVAVDNGPGSSVVSGEPQAVAALLALLQSEGVFARAIQVDYASHCGAVERTREALLARLGALEPRAAELPMLSTVTAAPVHGAELDAGYWYRNLRQRVRFGEAIEAAIDEGHAVFVEVSPHPVLTLAMAEVLDAREARGAVLGTLRRDEGGLARALTSLGELHCAGGPVDWSAHFEAYAPRPVDLPTYAFARERYWIDALAHGGARDDLDSAGMLPVRHALLGAVTRVGQRDELVLTTNLSLRRHPWLGDHRVQGSALLPGAGFIDLALSAARLAWPDSKALGIDELLLTSPLVLDDADQTLQVVLDAPDAQGRRALQIVSRPSSEPLDGEVTLHA
;
A
#
# COMPACT_ATOMS: atom_id res chain seq x y z
N MET A 1 71.25 -3.12 -19.99
CA MET A 1 70.76 -2.73 -18.65
C MET A 1 69.44 -1.97 -18.67
N SER A 2 69.04 -1.26 -19.73
CA SER A 2 67.73 -0.56 -19.74
C SER A 2 66.51 -1.49 -19.86
N ASP A 3 66.60 -2.62 -20.57
CA ASP A 3 65.44 -3.52 -20.77
C ASP A 3 64.95 -4.23 -19.50
N ALA A 4 65.87 -4.59 -18.59
CA ALA A 4 65.53 -5.28 -17.35
C ALA A 4 64.75 -4.37 -16.38
N THR A 5 65.07 -3.07 -16.37
CA THR A 5 64.40 -2.07 -15.51
C THR A 5 62.97 -1.81 -15.98
N THR A 6 62.74 -1.76 -17.29
CA THR A 6 61.40 -1.57 -17.89
C THR A 6 60.50 -2.79 -17.67
N LEU A 7 61.04 -4.01 -17.78
CA LEU A 7 60.34 -5.26 -17.47
C LEU A 7 59.95 -5.35 -15.99
N THR A 8 60.84 -4.96 -15.09
CA THR A 8 60.58 -4.94 -13.64
C THR A 8 59.50 -3.93 -13.27
N GLN A 9 59.51 -2.73 -13.88
CA GLN A 9 58.48 -1.71 -13.65
C GLN A 9 57.09 -2.16 -14.15
N ARG A 10 57.03 -2.80 -15.33
CA ARG A 10 55.78 -3.38 -15.87
C ARG A 10 55.25 -4.51 -14.99
N ALA A 11 56.12 -5.39 -14.50
CA ALA A 11 55.76 -6.46 -13.56
C ALA A 11 55.23 -5.89 -12.24
N LEU A 12 55.87 -4.84 -11.68
CA LEU A 12 55.40 -4.18 -10.46
C LEU A 12 54.03 -3.52 -10.64
N ALA A 13 53.79 -2.87 -11.78
CA ALA A 13 52.49 -2.28 -12.10
C ALA A 13 51.39 -3.35 -12.24
N ALA A 14 51.69 -4.45 -12.93
CA ALA A 14 50.77 -5.59 -13.06
C ALA A 14 50.46 -6.25 -11.71
N ILE A 15 51.47 -6.44 -10.83
CA ILE A 15 51.27 -6.96 -9.47
C ILE A 15 50.40 -6.01 -8.64
N ARG A 16 50.62 -4.68 -8.73
CA ARG A 16 49.76 -3.70 -8.04
C ARG A 16 48.32 -3.74 -8.56
N GLN A 17 48.13 -3.88 -9.86
CA GLN A 17 46.80 -4.00 -10.47
C GLN A 17 46.11 -5.30 -10.06
N LEU A 18 46.81 -6.43 -10.06
CA LEU A 18 46.30 -7.71 -9.58
C LEU A 18 45.96 -7.67 -8.10
N LYS A 19 46.83 -7.10 -7.25
CA LYS A 19 46.55 -6.92 -5.81
C LYS A 19 45.32 -6.05 -5.58
N ARG A 20 45.17 -4.94 -6.33
CA ARG A 20 43.95 -4.10 -6.27
C ARG A 20 42.72 -4.89 -6.69
N ARG A 21 42.79 -5.64 -7.79
CA ARG A 21 41.68 -6.46 -8.28
C ARG A 21 41.28 -7.55 -7.29
N VAL A 22 42.25 -8.24 -6.68
CA VAL A 22 42.01 -9.23 -5.62
C VAL A 22 41.35 -8.57 -4.41
N ALA A 23 41.89 -7.45 -3.93
CA ALA A 23 41.30 -6.72 -2.79
C ALA A 23 39.86 -6.23 -3.09
N THR A 24 39.58 -5.76 -4.30
CA THR A 24 38.22 -5.39 -4.73
C THR A 24 37.29 -6.60 -4.76
N LEU A 25 37.72 -7.74 -5.29
CA LEU A 25 36.91 -8.96 -5.33
C LEU A 25 36.66 -9.52 -3.92
N GLU A 26 37.66 -9.47 -3.04
CA GLU A 26 37.51 -9.85 -1.63
C GLU A 26 36.54 -8.91 -0.90
N ALA A 27 36.64 -7.59 -1.14
CA ALA A 27 35.73 -6.60 -0.59
C ALA A 27 34.29 -6.82 -1.09
N GLN A 28 34.10 -7.10 -2.38
CA GLN A 28 32.77 -7.42 -2.95
C GLN A 28 32.19 -8.71 -2.37
N LYS A 29 33.02 -9.75 -2.21
CA LYS A 29 32.61 -11.03 -1.62
C LYS A 29 32.16 -10.87 -0.17
N ARG A 30 32.74 -9.91 0.56
CA ARG A 30 32.46 -9.61 1.97
C ARG A 30 31.68 -8.31 2.17
N GLU A 31 31.08 -7.77 1.10
CA GLU A 31 30.30 -6.53 1.19
C GLU A 31 29.18 -6.74 2.23
N PRO A 32 29.12 -5.92 3.29
CA PRO A 32 28.07 -6.01 4.29
C PRO A 32 26.71 -5.65 3.67
N ILE A 33 25.66 -6.31 4.12
CA ILE A 33 24.30 -6.09 3.63
C ILE A 33 23.52 -5.33 4.71
N ALA A 34 23.02 -4.15 4.38
CA ALA A 34 22.17 -3.37 5.25
C ALA A 34 20.75 -3.94 5.26
N ILE A 35 20.18 -4.05 6.45
CA ILE A 35 18.74 -4.25 6.66
C ILE A 35 18.15 -2.86 6.83
N ILE A 36 17.39 -2.38 5.84
CA ILE A 36 16.85 -1.00 5.85
C ILE A 36 15.41 -0.93 6.34
N SER A 37 14.71 -2.07 6.41
CA SER A 37 13.36 -2.16 6.94
C SER A 37 13.01 -3.58 7.37
N ALA A 38 12.07 -3.69 8.31
CA ALA A 38 11.46 -4.92 8.77
C ALA A 38 9.95 -4.72 9.01
N ALA A 39 9.14 -5.68 8.59
CA ALA A 39 7.71 -5.79 8.93
C ALA A 39 7.42 -7.21 9.42
N CYS A 40 6.44 -7.37 10.32
CA CYS A 40 6.07 -8.69 10.82
C CYS A 40 4.61 -8.79 11.28
N ARG A 41 4.12 -10.02 11.37
CA ARG A 41 2.93 -10.44 12.11
C ARG A 41 3.35 -11.60 13.00
N PHE A 42 3.43 -11.37 14.31
CA PHE A 42 3.79 -12.40 15.28
C PHE A 42 2.75 -12.46 16.41
N PRO A 43 2.70 -13.56 17.17
CA PRO A 43 1.88 -13.62 18.37
C PRO A 43 2.24 -12.46 19.31
N GLY A 44 1.24 -11.67 19.70
CA GLY A 44 1.43 -10.49 20.56
C GLY A 44 1.38 -9.15 19.83
N GLY A 45 1.38 -9.14 18.49
CA GLY A 45 0.99 -7.96 17.74
C GLY A 45 1.42 -7.93 16.27
N PRO A 46 0.82 -7.04 15.46
CA PRO A 46 1.02 -7.01 14.03
C PRO A 46 2.21 -6.13 13.58
N THR A 47 3.09 -5.71 14.48
CA THR A 47 4.22 -4.83 14.12
C THR A 47 5.48 -5.17 14.92
N PRO A 48 6.69 -4.79 14.44
CA PRO A 48 7.93 -4.94 15.21
C PRO A 48 7.86 -4.29 16.60
N GLU A 49 7.19 -3.14 16.73
CA GLU A 49 7.05 -2.43 18.00
C GLU A 49 6.17 -3.21 18.99
N ALA A 50 5.03 -3.75 18.53
CA ALA A 50 4.17 -4.59 19.36
C ALA A 50 4.84 -5.95 19.72
N TYR A 51 5.67 -6.46 18.82
CA TYR A 51 6.50 -7.63 19.07
C TYR A 51 7.56 -7.34 20.14
N TRP A 52 8.25 -6.21 20.07
CA TRP A 52 9.18 -5.77 21.12
C TRP A 52 8.50 -5.64 22.48
N ASP A 53 7.33 -5.00 22.54
CA ASP A 53 6.56 -4.84 23.78
C ASP A 53 6.21 -6.21 24.39
N THR A 54 5.94 -7.20 23.55
CA THR A 54 5.69 -8.59 23.97
C THR A 54 6.95 -9.24 24.55
N LEU A 55 8.08 -9.10 23.86
CA LEU A 55 9.36 -9.70 24.27
C LEU A 55 9.91 -9.05 25.54
N ARG A 56 9.94 -7.71 25.62
CA ARG A 56 10.48 -6.99 26.79
C ARG A 56 9.69 -7.30 28.06
N ALA A 57 8.39 -7.50 27.93
CA ALA A 57 7.50 -7.84 29.04
C ALA A 57 7.57 -9.33 29.43
N GLY A 58 8.31 -10.16 28.68
CA GLY A 58 8.45 -11.59 28.94
C GLY A 58 7.12 -12.35 28.84
N ARG A 59 6.25 -11.98 27.88
CA ARG A 59 4.94 -12.63 27.72
C ARG A 59 5.08 -13.99 27.01
N ASP A 60 4.35 -14.98 27.54
CA ASP A 60 4.11 -16.29 26.93
C ASP A 60 2.86 -16.19 26.06
N MET A 61 3.03 -16.35 24.74
CA MET A 61 1.98 -16.19 23.74
C MET A 61 1.39 -17.53 23.28
N ILE A 62 1.71 -18.63 23.95
CA ILE A 62 1.13 -19.93 23.62
C ILE A 62 -0.31 -20.02 24.14
N ARG A 63 -1.23 -20.46 23.27
CA ARG A 63 -2.63 -20.72 23.58
C ARG A 63 -3.13 -22.00 22.92
N GLU A 64 -4.35 -22.41 23.25
CA GLU A 64 -4.97 -23.58 22.64
C GLU A 64 -5.36 -23.30 21.17
N VAL A 65 -5.19 -24.28 20.28
CA VAL A 65 -5.56 -24.16 18.85
C VAL A 65 -7.09 -24.14 18.70
N PRO A 66 -7.71 -23.08 18.15
CA PRO A 66 -9.17 -22.97 18.08
C PRO A 66 -9.79 -23.91 17.03
N ASP A 67 -11.02 -24.36 17.24
CA ASP A 67 -11.75 -25.26 16.33
C ASP A 67 -11.89 -24.69 14.91
N ALA A 68 -11.98 -23.36 14.77
CA ALA A 68 -12.07 -22.68 13.48
C ALA A 68 -10.86 -22.92 12.55
N ARG A 69 -9.73 -23.40 13.08
CA ARG A 69 -8.52 -23.75 12.33
C ARG A 69 -8.52 -25.19 11.82
N LEU A 70 -9.45 -26.04 12.24
CA LEU A 70 -9.40 -27.48 11.98
C LEU A 70 -10.11 -27.86 10.68
N LEU A 71 -9.76 -29.01 10.12
CA LEU A 71 -10.52 -29.68 9.05
C LEU A 71 -11.43 -30.76 9.63
N GLY A 72 -10.98 -31.46 10.67
CA GLY A 72 -11.71 -32.47 11.42
C GLY A 72 -11.65 -32.27 12.94
N PRO A 73 -12.12 -33.25 13.73
CA PRO A 73 -11.96 -33.23 15.18
C PRO A 73 -10.48 -33.30 15.57
N TRP A 74 -10.10 -32.67 16.69
CA TRP A 74 -8.73 -32.75 17.20
C TRP A 74 -8.38 -34.20 17.62
N PRO A 75 -7.26 -34.78 17.16
CA PRO A 75 -6.90 -36.16 17.47
C PRO A 75 -6.63 -36.38 18.98
N GLU A 76 -7.07 -37.54 19.50
CA GLU A 76 -6.87 -37.89 20.91
C GLU A 76 -5.37 -38.07 21.22
N GLY A 77 -4.93 -37.52 22.35
CA GLY A 77 -3.53 -37.62 22.79
C GLY A 77 -2.53 -36.69 22.08
N VAL A 78 -2.98 -35.89 21.10
CA VAL A 78 -2.14 -34.89 20.42
C VAL A 78 -2.18 -33.55 21.17
N PRO A 79 -1.03 -32.92 21.51
CA PRO A 79 -1.01 -31.65 22.23
C PRO A 79 -1.62 -30.49 21.42
N ARG A 80 -2.61 -29.79 22.00
CA ARG A 80 -3.38 -28.73 21.33
C ARG A 80 -2.87 -27.31 21.62
N TRP A 81 -1.56 -27.09 21.61
CA TRP A 81 -0.95 -25.80 21.97
C TRP A 81 -0.17 -25.19 20.81
N ALA A 82 -0.32 -23.88 20.60
CA ALA A 82 0.45 -23.13 19.60
C ALA A 82 0.58 -21.64 19.94
N GLY A 83 1.64 -21.00 19.47
CA GLY A 83 1.70 -19.53 19.38
C GLY A 83 0.91 -19.10 18.15
N LEU A 84 -0.19 -18.37 18.31
CA LEU A 84 -1.13 -18.12 17.21
C LEU A 84 -1.27 -16.64 16.91
N LEU A 85 -1.55 -16.34 15.63
CA LEU A 85 -2.05 -15.02 15.23
C LEU A 85 -3.54 -14.92 15.54
N ASP A 86 -4.02 -13.70 15.75
CA ASP A 86 -5.43 -13.46 16.09
C ASP A 86 -6.39 -13.69 14.91
N SER A 87 -5.97 -13.34 13.69
CA SER A 87 -6.71 -13.60 12.46
C SER A 87 -5.72 -13.87 11.33
N VAL A 88 -6.13 -14.76 10.42
CA VAL A 88 -5.37 -15.13 9.20
C VAL A 88 -6.29 -15.18 7.96
N ASP A 89 -7.57 -14.86 8.13
CA ASP A 89 -8.62 -14.92 7.13
C ASP A 89 -8.93 -13.56 6.48
N GLY A 90 -8.40 -12.46 7.03
CA GLY A 90 -8.55 -11.11 6.47
C GLY A 90 -7.56 -10.81 5.34
N PHE A 91 -8.04 -10.25 4.23
CA PHE A 91 -7.19 -9.78 3.11
C PHE A 91 -7.88 -8.68 2.29
N ASP A 92 -7.11 -7.77 1.68
CA ASP A 92 -7.59 -6.75 0.74
C ASP A 92 -7.16 -7.13 -0.69
N PRO A 93 -7.93 -7.96 -1.41
CA PRO A 93 -7.51 -8.45 -2.72
C PRO A 93 -7.58 -7.39 -3.82
N ALA A 94 -8.53 -6.45 -3.72
CA ALA A 94 -8.71 -5.39 -4.71
C ALA A 94 -7.46 -4.49 -4.79
N PHE A 95 -6.84 -4.21 -3.64
CA PHE A 95 -5.57 -3.48 -3.58
C PHE A 95 -4.46 -4.12 -4.42
N PHE A 96 -4.39 -5.46 -4.44
CA PHE A 96 -3.38 -6.22 -5.17
C PHE A 96 -3.82 -6.65 -6.58
N GLY A 97 -4.99 -6.20 -7.05
CA GLY A 97 -5.54 -6.61 -8.35
C GLY A 97 -5.95 -8.08 -8.41
N ILE A 98 -6.27 -8.68 -7.27
CA ILE A 98 -6.70 -10.08 -7.15
C ILE A 98 -8.23 -10.13 -7.10
N SER A 99 -8.84 -11.04 -7.86
CA SER A 99 -10.30 -11.19 -7.83
C SER A 99 -10.78 -11.85 -6.54
N PRO A 100 -12.00 -11.56 -6.04
CA PRO A 100 -12.55 -12.23 -4.86
C PRO A 100 -12.57 -13.77 -4.99
N ARG A 101 -12.80 -14.29 -6.20
CA ARG A 101 -12.79 -15.74 -6.49
C ARG A 101 -11.41 -16.36 -6.29
N GLU A 102 -10.36 -15.69 -6.77
CA GLU A 102 -8.97 -16.14 -6.57
C GLU A 102 -8.56 -15.99 -5.10
N ALA A 103 -8.91 -14.87 -4.47
CA ALA A 103 -8.59 -14.57 -3.08
C ALA A 103 -9.12 -15.64 -2.12
N LEU A 104 -10.28 -16.24 -2.40
CA LEU A 104 -10.88 -17.30 -1.58
C LEU A 104 -9.99 -18.56 -1.48
N VAL A 105 -9.35 -18.97 -2.58
CA VAL A 105 -8.54 -20.20 -2.68
C VAL A 105 -7.03 -19.94 -2.52
N LEU A 106 -6.62 -18.67 -2.51
CA LEU A 106 -5.23 -18.25 -2.30
C LEU A 106 -4.78 -18.57 -0.88
N ASP A 107 -3.64 -19.22 -0.68
CA ASP A 107 -3.11 -19.52 0.66
C ASP A 107 -2.97 -18.22 1.50
N PRO A 108 -3.55 -18.13 2.70
CA PRO A 108 -3.32 -17.06 3.68
C PRO A 108 -1.86 -16.67 3.87
N GLN A 109 -0.91 -17.61 3.73
CA GLN A 109 0.53 -17.34 3.76
C GLN A 109 0.94 -16.37 2.65
N GLN A 110 0.49 -16.59 1.41
CA GLN A 110 0.78 -15.70 0.27
C GLN A 110 0.13 -14.33 0.46
N ARG A 111 -1.10 -14.28 0.98
CA ARG A 111 -1.82 -13.03 1.27
C ARG A 111 -1.05 -12.17 2.27
N MET A 112 -0.58 -12.79 3.36
CA MET A 112 0.18 -12.11 4.40
C MET A 112 1.54 -11.61 3.89
N LEU A 113 2.21 -12.39 3.05
CA LEU A 113 3.47 -11.98 2.42
C LEU A 113 3.30 -10.77 1.48
N LEU A 114 2.19 -10.67 0.75
CA LEU A 114 1.88 -9.51 -0.09
C LEU A 114 1.73 -8.22 0.74
N GLU A 115 0.94 -8.29 1.81
CA GLU A 115 0.76 -7.15 2.72
C GLU A 115 2.09 -6.77 3.39
N LEU A 116 2.85 -7.75 3.89
CA LEU A 116 4.14 -7.49 4.53
C LEU A 116 5.21 -6.96 3.58
N ALA A 117 5.20 -7.38 2.31
CA ALA A 117 6.08 -6.81 1.28
C ALA A 117 5.79 -5.32 1.08
N TRP A 118 4.51 -4.95 0.98
CA TRP A 118 4.10 -3.55 0.86
C TRP A 118 4.49 -2.74 2.11
N GLU A 119 4.16 -3.24 3.29
CA GLU A 119 4.45 -2.57 4.56
C GLU A 119 5.94 -2.38 4.81
N ALA A 120 6.76 -3.38 4.45
CA ALA A 120 8.21 -3.29 4.57
C ALA A 120 8.78 -2.20 3.66
N LEU A 121 8.22 -2.01 2.46
CA LEU A 121 8.62 -0.92 1.56
C LEU A 121 8.18 0.45 2.08
N GLU A 122 6.98 0.60 2.60
CA GLU A 122 6.50 1.86 3.20
C GLU A 122 7.29 2.28 4.45
N ARG A 123 7.75 1.29 5.23
CA ARG A 123 8.68 1.51 6.35
C ARG A 123 10.09 1.87 5.91
N ALA A 124 10.48 1.52 4.68
CA ALA A 124 11.76 1.88 4.06
C ALA A 124 11.72 3.24 3.31
N PRO A 125 10.74 4.10 3.61
CA PRO A 125 10.19 5.12 2.68
C PRO A 125 10.31 4.88 1.16
N ILE A 126 10.12 3.65 0.67
CA ILE A 126 10.21 3.32 -0.77
C ILE A 126 8.82 3.26 -1.39
N VAL A 127 8.57 4.13 -2.38
CA VAL A 127 7.36 4.09 -3.23
C VAL A 127 7.48 2.91 -4.21
N PRO A 128 6.59 1.89 -4.15
CA PRO A 128 6.71 0.68 -4.97
C PRO A 128 6.77 0.91 -6.48
N ALA A 129 6.13 1.95 -7.00
CA ALA A 129 6.18 2.30 -8.43
C ALA A 129 7.62 2.57 -8.93
N ARG A 130 8.53 3.02 -8.05
CA ARG A 130 9.95 3.23 -8.38
C ARG A 130 10.75 1.93 -8.53
N LEU A 131 10.21 0.81 -8.05
CA LEU A 131 10.84 -0.52 -8.16
C LEU A 131 10.41 -1.29 -9.41
N ARG A 132 9.38 -0.82 -10.14
CA ARG A 132 8.95 -1.46 -11.37
C ARG A 132 10.12 -1.58 -12.34
N GLU A 133 10.25 -2.76 -12.94
CA GLU A 133 11.29 -3.11 -13.91
C GLU A 133 12.72 -3.09 -13.36
N THR A 134 12.90 -2.90 -12.05
CA THR A 134 14.21 -2.99 -11.41
C THR A 134 14.59 -4.44 -11.13
N LYS A 135 15.89 -4.69 -10.97
CA LYS A 135 16.44 -5.98 -10.51
C LYS A 135 16.25 -6.14 -8.99
N THR A 136 15.05 -5.90 -8.49
CA THR A 136 14.71 -6.21 -7.11
C THR A 136 14.40 -7.70 -6.99
N GLY A 137 15.11 -8.42 -6.13
CA GLY A 137 14.89 -9.84 -5.88
C GLY A 137 13.88 -10.09 -4.75
N VAL A 138 13.26 -11.27 -4.75
CA VAL A 138 12.30 -11.74 -3.75
C VAL A 138 12.69 -13.14 -3.31
N PHE A 139 12.96 -13.32 -2.02
CA PHE A 139 13.39 -14.58 -1.43
C PHE A 139 12.45 -14.93 -0.27
N VAL A 140 11.54 -15.87 -0.48
CA VAL A 140 10.52 -16.24 0.48
C VAL A 140 10.85 -17.58 1.09
N GLY A 141 10.87 -17.62 2.42
CA GLY A 141 10.83 -18.84 3.17
C GLY A 141 9.39 -19.27 3.45
N MET A 142 8.98 -20.41 2.90
CA MET A 142 7.66 -20.98 3.14
C MET A 142 7.78 -22.50 3.12
N SER A 143 7.06 -23.14 4.03
CA SER A 143 6.93 -24.59 4.12
C SER A 143 5.47 -24.89 4.43
N GLN A 144 5.03 -26.14 4.25
CA GLN A 144 3.68 -26.62 4.59
C GLN A 144 2.58 -26.04 3.68
N LEU A 145 1.75 -26.92 3.13
CA LEU A 145 0.62 -26.57 2.26
C LEU A 145 -0.73 -26.84 2.95
N ASP A 146 -0.84 -26.45 4.22
CA ASP A 146 -2.02 -26.70 5.05
C ASP A 146 -3.33 -26.21 4.38
N TYR A 147 -3.27 -25.10 3.62
CA TYR A 147 -4.46 -24.58 2.93
C TYR A 147 -4.85 -25.40 1.70
N LEU A 148 -3.91 -26.09 1.05
CA LEU A 148 -4.20 -26.98 -0.07
C LEU A 148 -5.10 -28.14 0.36
N ASP A 149 -4.86 -28.71 1.55
CA ASP A 149 -5.71 -29.74 2.14
C ASP A 149 -7.17 -29.27 2.31
N ARG A 150 -7.34 -27.99 2.62
CA ARG A 150 -8.65 -27.35 2.79
C ARG A 150 -9.34 -27.10 1.44
N VAL A 151 -8.59 -26.67 0.43
CA VAL A 151 -9.07 -26.46 -0.95
C VAL A 151 -9.50 -27.80 -1.58
N ALA A 152 -8.73 -28.86 -1.35
CA ALA A 152 -9.02 -30.20 -1.87
C ALA A 152 -10.36 -30.78 -1.39
N LEU A 153 -10.91 -30.29 -0.27
CA LEU A 153 -12.23 -30.70 0.23
C LEU A 153 -13.41 -30.11 -0.57
N ILE A 154 -13.22 -28.98 -1.27
CA ILE A 154 -14.31 -28.32 -2.04
C ILE A 154 -14.37 -28.82 -3.49
N HIS A 155 -13.23 -29.04 -4.13
CA HIS A 155 -13.15 -29.34 -5.57
C HIS A 155 -12.51 -30.70 -5.88
N PRO A 156 -13.02 -31.83 -5.34
CA PRO A 156 -12.39 -33.14 -5.55
C PRO A 156 -12.32 -33.54 -7.04
N ASP A 157 -13.28 -33.10 -7.86
CA ASP A 157 -13.44 -33.56 -9.25
C ASP A 157 -13.18 -32.46 -10.32
N GLN A 158 -12.91 -31.22 -9.93
CA GLN A 158 -12.70 -30.09 -10.87
C GLN A 158 -11.65 -29.08 -10.35
N PRO A 159 -10.35 -29.44 -10.38
CA PRO A 159 -9.29 -28.53 -9.95
C PRO A 159 -9.21 -27.30 -10.86
N SER A 160 -9.21 -26.12 -10.26
CA SER A 160 -9.03 -24.82 -10.93
C SER A 160 -7.55 -24.45 -11.02
N VAL A 161 -7.18 -23.66 -12.03
CA VAL A 161 -5.83 -23.06 -12.11
C VAL A 161 -5.53 -22.17 -10.90
N TYR A 162 -6.57 -21.56 -10.30
CA TYR A 162 -6.43 -20.75 -9.08
C TYR A 162 -6.10 -21.60 -7.86
N ASP A 163 -6.53 -22.86 -7.81
CA ASP A 163 -6.19 -23.77 -6.70
C ASP A 163 -4.69 -24.08 -6.74
N LEU A 164 -4.18 -24.39 -7.94
CA LEU A 164 -2.76 -24.63 -8.19
C LEU A 164 -1.91 -23.39 -7.89
N LEU A 165 -2.25 -22.23 -8.47
CA LEU A 165 -1.47 -21.01 -8.30
C LEU A 165 -1.62 -20.39 -6.91
N GLY A 166 -2.73 -20.65 -6.24
CA GLY A 166 -3.02 -20.15 -4.90
C GLY A 166 -2.27 -20.89 -3.80
N ASN A 167 -1.86 -22.14 -4.04
CA ASN A 167 -1.32 -23.02 -3.00
C ASN A 167 0.02 -23.67 -3.37
N ALA A 168 0.53 -23.53 -4.59
CA ALA A 168 1.91 -23.92 -4.88
C ALA A 168 2.90 -22.98 -4.16
N ASP A 169 4.13 -23.46 -3.93
CA ASP A 169 5.17 -22.67 -3.26
C ASP A 169 5.73 -21.55 -4.16
N SER A 170 6.01 -21.85 -5.43
CA SER A 170 6.69 -20.91 -6.33
C SER A 170 5.93 -19.59 -6.57
N PRO A 171 4.58 -19.56 -6.64
CA PRO A 171 3.84 -18.31 -6.68
C PRO A 171 4.01 -17.40 -5.47
N ALA A 172 4.43 -17.88 -4.29
CA ALA A 172 4.58 -17.01 -3.12
C ALA A 172 5.57 -15.86 -3.38
N ALA A 173 6.77 -16.17 -3.89
CA ALA A 173 7.73 -15.15 -4.32
C ALA A 173 7.33 -14.50 -5.67
N GLY A 174 6.87 -15.31 -6.63
CA GLY A 174 6.51 -14.83 -7.96
C GLY A 174 5.38 -13.80 -7.97
N ARG A 175 4.39 -13.94 -7.08
CA ARG A 175 3.23 -13.04 -6.96
C ARG A 175 3.63 -11.68 -6.39
N ILE A 176 4.56 -11.64 -5.42
CA ILE A 176 5.14 -10.37 -4.94
C ILE A 176 5.85 -9.65 -6.09
N SER A 177 6.71 -10.37 -6.84
CA SER A 177 7.37 -9.80 -8.01
C SER A 177 6.39 -9.32 -9.07
N TYR A 178 5.34 -10.08 -9.35
CA TYR A 178 4.30 -9.72 -10.32
C TYR A 178 3.55 -8.44 -9.92
N VAL A 179 3.05 -8.38 -8.69
CA VAL A 179 2.30 -7.23 -8.15
C VAL A 179 3.13 -5.94 -8.14
N LEU A 180 4.41 -6.05 -7.75
CA LEU A 180 5.30 -4.90 -7.64
C LEU A 180 6.07 -4.59 -8.95
N GLY A 181 5.94 -5.44 -9.98
CA GLY A 181 6.62 -5.31 -11.27
C GLY A 181 8.13 -5.55 -11.24
N LEU A 182 8.62 -6.42 -10.35
CA LEU A 182 10.05 -6.65 -10.11
C LEU A 182 10.65 -7.66 -11.11
N GLN A 183 11.92 -7.48 -11.47
CA GLN A 183 12.63 -8.31 -12.45
C GLN A 183 13.89 -9.00 -11.91
N GLY A 184 14.12 -8.98 -10.59
CA GLY A 184 15.17 -9.77 -9.95
C GLY A 184 14.77 -11.24 -9.73
N PRO A 185 15.65 -12.07 -9.14
CA PRO A 185 15.33 -13.45 -8.82
C PRO A 185 14.13 -13.55 -7.87
N ALA A 186 13.18 -14.43 -8.15
CA ALA A 186 12.03 -14.72 -7.29
C ALA A 186 12.07 -16.20 -6.87
N MET A 187 12.40 -16.47 -5.60
CA MET A 187 12.63 -17.82 -5.09
C MET A 187 11.80 -18.07 -3.83
N THR A 188 11.05 -19.18 -3.84
CA THR A 188 10.51 -19.78 -2.61
C THR A 188 11.42 -20.93 -2.21
N VAL A 189 11.82 -20.98 -0.94
CA VAL A 189 12.80 -21.93 -0.41
C VAL A 189 12.14 -22.73 0.72
N ASP A 190 12.39 -24.04 0.74
CA ASP A 190 12.01 -24.93 1.85
C ASP A 190 13.21 -25.77 2.30
N THR A 191 13.75 -25.42 3.47
CA THR A 191 14.72 -26.19 4.24
C THR A 191 14.19 -26.47 5.65
N ALA A 192 12.87 -26.62 5.79
CA ALA A 192 12.14 -26.74 7.04
C ALA A 192 12.40 -25.55 8.00
N CYS A 193 12.82 -25.80 9.23
CA CYS A 193 12.95 -24.74 10.24
C CYS A 193 14.03 -23.69 9.93
N SER A 194 15.00 -23.99 9.05
CA SER A 194 16.07 -23.06 8.66
C SER A 194 15.72 -22.16 7.47
N THR A 195 14.56 -22.40 6.85
CA THR A 195 14.07 -21.81 5.60
C THR A 195 14.30 -20.30 5.49
N SER A 196 13.82 -19.49 6.44
CA SER A 196 13.97 -18.03 6.34
C SER A 196 15.43 -17.55 6.44
N LEU A 197 16.31 -18.22 7.17
CA LEU A 197 17.73 -17.83 7.22
C LEU A 197 18.47 -18.23 5.94
N VAL A 198 18.08 -19.34 5.32
CA VAL A 198 18.58 -19.70 4.00
C VAL A 198 18.12 -18.68 2.96
N ALA A 199 16.87 -18.21 3.01
CA ALA A 199 16.39 -17.12 2.17
C ALA A 199 17.21 -15.83 2.35
N ILE A 200 17.53 -15.44 3.59
CA ILE A 200 18.44 -14.31 3.88
C ILE A 200 19.82 -14.55 3.28
N HIS A 201 20.38 -15.75 3.41
CA HIS A 201 21.68 -16.07 2.83
C HIS A 201 21.69 -15.92 1.31
N LEU A 202 20.69 -16.47 0.61
CA LEU A 202 20.56 -16.37 -0.85
C LEU A 202 20.37 -14.92 -1.32
N ALA A 203 19.56 -14.13 -0.60
CA ALA A 203 19.41 -12.70 -0.88
C ALA A 203 20.74 -11.94 -0.72
N CYS A 204 21.50 -12.22 0.35
CA CYS A 204 22.83 -11.66 0.54
C CYS A 204 23.78 -12.01 -0.62
N GLN A 205 23.76 -13.26 -1.10
CA GLN A 205 24.56 -13.66 -2.25
C GLN A 205 24.14 -12.91 -3.51
N SER A 206 22.83 -12.87 -3.81
CA SER A 206 22.28 -12.18 -4.98
C SER A 206 22.64 -10.68 -5.01
N LEU A 207 22.59 -10.02 -3.85
CA LEU A 207 23.04 -8.63 -3.70
C LEU A 207 24.55 -8.49 -3.90
N ARG A 208 25.39 -9.40 -3.40
CA ARG A 208 26.85 -9.32 -3.58
C ARG A 208 27.28 -9.52 -5.02
N VAL A 209 26.63 -10.45 -5.74
CA VAL A 209 26.96 -10.74 -7.14
C VAL A 209 26.28 -9.79 -8.13
N GLY A 210 25.31 -8.99 -7.69
CA GLY A 210 24.63 -7.97 -8.51
C GLY A 210 23.44 -8.48 -9.31
N ASP A 211 22.96 -9.70 -9.04
CA ASP A 211 21.69 -10.21 -9.58
C ASP A 211 20.49 -9.45 -9.00
N SER A 212 20.66 -8.92 -7.77
CA SER A 212 19.72 -8.00 -7.14
C SER A 212 20.37 -6.64 -6.82
N THR A 213 19.60 -5.56 -6.96
CA THR A 213 19.94 -4.21 -6.45
C THR A 213 19.28 -3.92 -5.11
N LEU A 214 18.15 -4.55 -4.84
CA LEU A 214 17.41 -4.55 -3.59
C LEU A 214 16.81 -5.96 -3.43
N ALA A 215 16.66 -6.46 -2.21
CA ALA A 215 16.03 -7.75 -1.99
C ALA A 215 14.95 -7.68 -0.91
N LEU A 216 13.77 -8.20 -1.23
CA LEU A 216 12.71 -8.51 -0.27
C LEU A 216 12.94 -9.93 0.24
N VAL A 217 13.04 -10.10 1.56
CA VAL A 217 13.25 -11.42 2.18
C VAL A 217 12.13 -11.72 3.15
N GLY A 218 11.30 -12.69 2.81
CA GLY A 218 10.12 -13.09 3.56
C GLY A 218 10.29 -14.42 4.26
N GLY A 219 9.47 -14.65 5.28
CA GLY A 219 9.33 -15.94 5.95
C GLY A 219 7.93 -16.02 6.55
N VAL A 220 7.20 -17.11 6.32
CA VAL A 220 5.83 -17.30 6.82
C VAL A 220 5.60 -18.74 7.26
N ASN A 221 4.84 -18.90 8.34
CA ASN A 221 4.29 -20.19 8.78
C ASN A 221 2.90 -19.97 9.37
N LEU A 222 1.92 -20.79 8.99
CA LEU A 222 0.58 -20.78 9.57
C LEU A 222 0.13 -22.21 9.93
N ILE A 223 -0.78 -22.35 10.89
CA ILE A 223 -1.30 -23.64 11.34
C ILE A 223 -2.77 -23.70 10.95
N LEU A 224 -3.06 -24.30 9.79
CA LEU A 224 -4.41 -24.24 9.18
C LEU A 224 -5.11 -25.60 9.12
N THR A 225 -4.45 -26.65 9.63
CA THR A 225 -4.99 -27.99 9.86
C THR A 225 -4.37 -28.67 11.10
N GLU A 226 -5.01 -29.71 11.61
CA GLU A 226 -4.50 -30.57 12.70
C GLU A 226 -3.42 -31.57 12.25
N ARG A 227 -3.35 -31.90 10.95
CA ARG A 227 -2.60 -33.06 10.42
C ARG A 227 -1.10 -33.00 10.68
N THR A 228 -0.48 -31.85 10.46
CA THR A 228 0.96 -31.68 10.70
C THR A 228 1.30 -31.80 12.18
N THR A 229 0.44 -31.27 13.05
CA THR A 229 0.62 -31.37 14.51
C THR A 229 0.49 -32.83 14.97
N GLU A 230 -0.46 -33.59 14.42
CA GLU A 230 -0.58 -35.03 14.65
C GLU A 230 0.67 -35.79 14.21
N ALA A 231 1.14 -35.56 12.98
CA ALA A 231 2.35 -36.21 12.45
C ALA A 231 3.59 -35.93 13.31
N LEU A 232 3.79 -34.68 13.75
CA LEU A 232 4.90 -34.31 14.63
C LEU A 232 4.75 -34.85 16.06
N SER A 233 3.52 -35.06 16.54
CA SER A 233 3.28 -35.71 17.83
C SER A 233 3.76 -37.16 17.84
N HIS A 234 3.60 -37.89 16.72
CA HIS A 234 4.07 -39.26 16.59
C HIS A 234 5.60 -39.41 16.62
N THR A 235 6.35 -38.34 16.35
CA THR A 235 7.82 -38.33 16.44
C THR A 235 8.33 -37.89 17.81
N GLN A 236 7.43 -37.62 18.76
CA GLN A 236 7.75 -37.06 20.08
C GLN A 236 8.51 -35.71 20.02
N ALA A 237 8.39 -35.00 18.90
CA ALA A 237 9.05 -33.70 18.71
C ALA A 237 8.34 -32.57 19.48
N LEU A 238 7.05 -32.73 19.77
CA LEU A 238 6.21 -31.73 20.42
C LEU A 238 6.23 -31.85 21.95
N ALA A 239 6.32 -30.71 22.64
CA ALA A 239 6.19 -30.63 24.09
C ALA A 239 4.72 -30.84 24.51
N PRO A 240 4.41 -31.88 25.32
CA PRO A 240 3.03 -32.18 25.71
C PRO A 240 2.33 -31.06 26.53
N ASP A 241 3.12 -30.27 27.27
CA ASP A 241 2.66 -29.15 28.09
C ASP A 241 2.68 -27.81 27.35
N GLY A 242 2.94 -27.83 26.04
CA GLY A 242 2.83 -26.65 25.19
C GLY A 242 3.86 -25.57 25.49
N ARG A 243 5.09 -25.92 25.91
CA ARG A 243 6.15 -24.91 26.17
C ARG A 243 7.52 -25.32 25.65
N CYS A 244 8.16 -24.43 24.88
CA CYS A 244 9.57 -24.53 24.51
C CYS A 244 10.44 -24.19 25.73
N LYS A 245 10.85 -25.20 26.49
CA LYS A 245 11.65 -25.04 27.72
C LYS A 245 13.15 -25.00 27.41
N THR A 246 13.54 -24.07 26.54
CA THR A 246 14.90 -23.97 26.01
C THR A 246 15.95 -23.89 27.12
N PHE A 247 16.98 -24.73 27.02
CA PHE A 247 18.08 -24.93 27.97
C PHE A 247 17.70 -25.52 29.34
N ASP A 248 16.42 -25.74 29.63
CA ASP A 248 15.98 -26.25 30.92
C ASP A 248 16.12 -27.77 31.01
N SER A 249 16.41 -28.28 32.20
CA SER A 249 16.40 -29.73 32.51
C SER A 249 15.11 -30.48 32.11
N ARG A 250 14.00 -29.76 31.95
CA ARG A 250 12.67 -30.26 31.57
C ARG A 250 12.36 -30.12 30.08
N ALA A 251 13.33 -29.74 29.26
CA ALA A 251 13.24 -29.72 27.80
C ALA A 251 12.75 -31.08 27.27
N ASN A 252 11.59 -31.09 26.60
CA ASN A 252 10.89 -32.30 26.17
C ASN A 252 10.18 -32.14 24.81
N GLY A 253 10.61 -31.17 24.01
CA GLY A 253 10.03 -30.88 22.70
C GLY A 253 9.78 -29.39 22.50
N PHE A 254 9.29 -29.05 21.30
CA PHE A 254 8.90 -27.69 20.94
C PHE A 254 7.38 -27.55 20.81
N VAL A 255 6.92 -26.33 20.62
CA VAL A 255 5.52 -25.98 20.35
C VAL A 255 5.47 -25.29 19.01
N ARG A 256 4.49 -25.59 18.16
CA ARG A 256 4.37 -24.92 16.86
C ARG A 256 3.92 -23.46 17.05
N GLY A 257 4.21 -22.61 16.09
CA GLY A 257 3.80 -21.21 16.09
C GLY A 257 3.47 -20.69 14.70
N GLU A 258 2.60 -19.70 14.64
CA GLU A 258 2.23 -18.94 13.46
C GLU A 258 2.97 -17.61 13.42
N GLY A 259 3.24 -17.12 12.22
CA GLY A 259 3.69 -15.76 12.00
C GLY A 259 4.45 -15.59 10.70
N ALA A 260 4.65 -14.32 10.35
CA ALA A 260 5.37 -13.94 9.15
C ALA A 260 6.21 -12.70 9.38
N GLY A 261 7.27 -12.55 8.60
CA GLY A 261 8.04 -11.32 8.54
C GLY A 261 8.65 -11.09 7.18
N MET A 262 9.03 -9.84 6.93
CA MET A 262 9.62 -9.36 5.69
C MET A 262 10.74 -8.37 6.02
N LEU A 263 11.90 -8.53 5.38
CA LEU A 263 13.02 -7.60 5.43
C LEU A 263 13.26 -6.95 4.07
N VAL A 264 13.75 -5.72 4.08
CA VAL A 264 14.29 -5.05 2.88
C VAL A 264 15.80 -4.93 3.02
N LEU A 265 16.52 -5.49 2.06
CA LEU A 265 17.97 -5.59 2.08
C LEU A 265 18.62 -4.84 0.91
N LYS A 266 19.75 -4.18 1.17
CA LYS A 266 20.61 -3.54 0.17
C LYS A 266 22.08 -3.76 0.52
N ARG A 267 22.98 -3.60 -0.46
CA ARG A 267 24.41 -3.44 -0.13
C ARG A 267 24.58 -2.22 0.77
N LEU A 268 25.40 -2.32 1.82
CA LEU A 268 25.58 -1.23 2.78
C LEU A 268 26.07 0.06 2.12
N SER A 269 26.97 -0.06 1.13
CA SER A 269 27.43 1.08 0.32
C SER A 269 26.29 1.80 -0.42
N GLU A 270 25.30 1.06 -0.93
CA GLU A 270 24.16 1.63 -1.65
C GLU A 270 23.11 2.19 -0.70
N ALA A 271 22.85 1.52 0.43
CA ALA A 271 21.98 2.05 1.45
C ALA A 271 22.45 3.44 1.94
N ARG A 272 23.76 3.59 2.14
CA ARG A 272 24.37 4.88 2.51
C ARG A 272 24.29 5.91 1.39
N ARG A 273 24.55 5.51 0.15
CA ARG A 273 24.46 6.41 -1.02
C ARG A 273 23.04 6.97 -1.17
N ASP A 274 22.04 6.12 -0.94
CA ASP A 274 20.64 6.46 -1.17
C ASP A 274 20.00 7.11 0.08
N GLY A 275 20.74 7.23 1.19
CA GLY A 275 20.30 7.89 2.42
C GLY A 275 19.32 7.06 3.25
N ASP A 276 19.33 5.73 3.08
CA ASP A 276 18.39 4.84 3.77
C ASP A 276 18.69 4.77 5.28
N ARG A 277 17.63 4.69 6.10
CA ARG A 277 17.75 4.26 7.50
C ARG A 277 18.24 2.82 7.53
N ILE A 278 19.25 2.54 8.34
CA ILE A 278 19.79 1.19 8.54
C ILE A 278 19.36 0.71 9.93
N LEU A 279 18.62 -0.39 9.99
CA LEU A 279 18.21 -1.02 11.26
C LEU A 279 19.32 -1.90 11.84
N GLY A 280 20.12 -2.51 10.96
CA GLY A 280 21.25 -3.36 11.30
C GLY A 280 21.98 -3.83 10.04
N VAL A 281 23.09 -4.53 10.23
CA VAL A 281 23.95 -5.00 9.13
C VAL A 281 24.18 -6.49 9.23
N ILE A 282 23.94 -7.22 8.14
CA ILE A 282 24.37 -8.62 8.00
C ILE A 282 25.84 -8.60 7.57
N ARG A 283 26.72 -8.98 8.50
CA ARG A 283 28.16 -9.04 8.27
C ARG A 283 28.57 -10.32 7.54
N GLY A 284 27.97 -11.43 7.91
CA GLY A 284 28.26 -12.73 7.32
C GLY A 284 27.09 -13.68 7.51
N SER A 285 27.03 -14.70 6.66
CA SER A 285 26.10 -15.81 6.81
C SER A 285 26.71 -17.08 6.21
N ALA A 286 26.29 -18.23 6.71
CA ALA A 286 26.68 -19.54 6.20
C ALA A 286 25.47 -20.49 6.22
N VAL A 287 25.49 -21.47 5.33
CA VAL A 287 24.50 -22.56 5.25
C VAL A 287 25.25 -23.86 5.01
N ASN A 288 24.94 -24.91 5.77
CA ASN A 288 25.53 -26.23 5.57
C ASN A 288 24.53 -27.37 5.87
N GLN A 289 25.03 -28.61 5.90
CA GLN A 289 24.25 -29.82 6.14
C GLN A 289 24.92 -30.69 7.21
N ASP A 290 24.10 -31.31 8.07
CA ASP A 290 24.48 -32.27 9.10
C ASP A 290 25.10 -33.56 8.51
N GLY A 291 24.76 -33.88 7.26
CA GLY A 291 25.24 -35.09 6.59
C GLY A 291 24.68 -36.36 7.22
N ARG A 292 25.51 -37.41 7.35
CA ARG A 292 25.07 -38.69 7.91
C ARG A 292 25.20 -38.70 9.44
N SER A 293 24.23 -38.10 10.13
CA SER A 293 24.07 -38.17 11.59
C SER A 293 23.46 -39.51 12.05
N THR A 294 23.09 -39.63 13.33
CA THR A 294 22.53 -40.87 13.91
C THR A 294 21.11 -41.20 13.44
N GLY A 295 20.43 -40.26 12.78
CA GLY A 295 19.13 -40.40 12.15
C GLY A 295 18.80 -39.13 11.37
N LEU A 296 17.89 -39.19 10.39
CA LEU A 296 17.60 -38.05 9.50
C LEU A 296 17.30 -36.74 10.25
N THR A 297 16.64 -36.85 11.41
CA THR A 297 16.21 -35.72 12.24
C THR A 297 17.18 -35.40 13.38
N ALA A 298 18.28 -36.13 13.52
CA ALA A 298 19.24 -35.93 14.60
C ALA A 298 20.28 -34.87 14.19
N PRO A 299 20.46 -33.80 15.00
CA PRO A 299 21.42 -32.74 14.66
C PRO A 299 22.88 -33.19 14.83
N ASN A 300 23.83 -32.45 14.25
CA ASN A 300 25.25 -32.78 14.28
C ASN A 300 26.13 -31.64 14.82
N VAL A 301 26.71 -31.83 16.02
CA VAL A 301 27.59 -30.85 16.69
C VAL A 301 28.70 -30.36 15.77
N LEU A 302 29.42 -31.26 15.08
CA LEU A 302 30.55 -30.89 14.23
C LEU A 302 30.12 -30.10 12.99
N ALA A 303 28.90 -30.35 12.49
CA ALA A 303 28.36 -29.56 11.39
C ALA A 303 28.01 -28.14 11.85
N GLN A 304 27.41 -27.99 13.03
CA GLN A 304 27.10 -26.69 13.63
C GLN A 304 28.38 -25.92 13.98
N GLU A 305 29.43 -26.57 14.50
CA GLU A 305 30.73 -25.93 14.72
C GLU A 305 31.34 -25.38 13.43
N ARG A 306 31.33 -26.17 12.33
CA ARG A 306 31.82 -25.73 11.02
C ARG A 306 31.01 -24.55 10.50
N LEU A 307 29.69 -24.58 10.65
CA LEU A 307 28.79 -23.50 10.24
C LEU A 307 29.14 -22.19 10.95
N LEU A 308 29.34 -22.22 12.26
CA LEU A 308 29.68 -21.04 13.06
C LEU A 308 31.02 -20.44 12.63
N ARG A 309 32.05 -21.29 12.41
CA ARG A 309 33.37 -20.86 11.92
C ARG A 309 33.28 -20.24 10.52
N GLU A 310 32.53 -20.87 9.61
CA GLU A 310 32.34 -20.34 8.26
C GLU A 310 31.60 -19.00 8.25
N ALA A 311 30.59 -18.83 9.11
CA ALA A 311 29.88 -17.56 9.23
C ALA A 311 30.81 -16.44 9.75
N LEU A 312 31.65 -16.74 10.74
CA LEU A 312 32.69 -15.82 11.25
C LEU A 312 33.70 -15.46 10.15
N ASP A 313 34.20 -16.44 9.40
CA ASP A 313 35.13 -16.23 8.28
C ASP A 313 34.51 -15.38 7.15
N ASN A 314 33.22 -15.58 6.88
CA ASN A 314 32.46 -14.78 5.91
C ASN A 314 32.22 -13.35 6.41
N ALA A 315 32.07 -13.16 7.73
CA ALA A 315 31.94 -11.85 8.37
C ALA A 315 33.28 -11.11 8.54
N GLY A 316 34.40 -11.84 8.49
CA GLY A 316 35.72 -11.32 8.84
C GLY A 316 35.80 -10.94 10.32
N LEU A 317 35.23 -11.77 11.20
CA LEU A 317 35.16 -11.54 12.64
C LEU A 317 35.77 -12.70 13.42
N GLU A 318 36.31 -12.40 14.57
CA GLU A 318 36.77 -13.36 15.56
C GLU A 318 35.64 -13.80 16.50
N ALA A 319 35.73 -15.01 17.04
CA ALA A 319 34.68 -15.60 17.88
C ALA A 319 34.28 -14.72 19.10
N HIS A 320 35.26 -14.09 19.74
CA HIS A 320 35.06 -13.27 20.93
C HIS A 320 34.35 -11.93 20.64
N GLU A 321 34.16 -11.57 19.37
CA GLU A 321 33.49 -10.35 18.95
C GLU A 321 31.96 -10.47 18.93
N LEU A 322 31.39 -11.67 19.13
CA LEU A 322 29.95 -11.84 19.30
C LEU A 322 29.54 -11.66 20.77
N ASP A 323 28.47 -10.89 21.00
CA ASP A 323 27.95 -10.61 22.34
C ASP A 323 26.76 -11.51 22.69
N TYR A 324 25.98 -11.87 21.68
CA TYR A 324 24.70 -12.57 21.81
C TYR A 324 24.53 -13.64 20.72
N VAL A 325 23.86 -14.74 21.05
CA VAL A 325 23.34 -15.68 20.06
C VAL A 325 21.86 -15.95 20.31
N GLU A 326 21.05 -15.59 19.33
CA GLU A 326 19.67 -16.06 19.19
C GLU A 326 19.72 -17.48 18.63
N CYS A 327 19.54 -18.45 19.52
CA CYS A 327 19.70 -19.87 19.26
C CYS A 327 18.51 -20.43 18.46
N HIS A 328 18.72 -21.57 17.81
CA HIS A 328 17.63 -22.40 17.33
C HIS A 328 16.77 -22.88 18.52
N GLY A 329 17.38 -23.35 19.61
CA GLY A 329 16.82 -23.39 20.95
C GLY A 329 15.38 -23.87 21.04
N THR A 330 15.12 -25.11 20.60
CA THR A 330 13.76 -25.65 20.50
C THR A 330 13.20 -26.17 21.81
N GLY A 331 14.04 -26.34 22.85
CA GLY A 331 13.63 -27.03 24.07
C GLY A 331 13.54 -28.54 23.87
N THR A 332 14.24 -29.08 22.87
CA THR A 332 14.37 -30.52 22.66
C THR A 332 15.47 -31.10 23.55
N SER A 333 15.24 -32.28 24.11
CA SER A 333 16.18 -32.93 25.03
C SER A 333 17.53 -33.26 24.40
N LEU A 334 17.57 -33.50 23.09
CA LEU A 334 18.77 -33.78 22.31
C LEU A 334 19.36 -32.54 21.61
N GLY A 335 18.50 -31.68 21.04
CA GLY A 335 18.95 -30.55 20.21
C GLY A 335 19.63 -29.44 21.01
N ASP A 336 19.06 -29.04 22.15
CA ASP A 336 19.61 -27.98 22.98
C ASP A 336 21.05 -28.28 23.49
N PRO A 337 21.35 -29.50 24.02
CA PRO A 337 22.73 -29.87 24.35
C PRO A 337 23.71 -29.78 23.17
N ILE A 338 23.30 -30.25 21.99
CA ILE A 338 24.15 -30.26 20.77
C ILE A 338 24.46 -28.84 20.31
N GLU A 339 23.46 -27.97 20.28
CA GLU A 339 23.63 -26.57 19.90
C GLU A 339 24.56 -25.83 20.87
N VAL A 340 24.31 -25.93 22.18
CA VAL A 340 25.13 -25.22 23.16
C VAL A 340 26.55 -25.79 23.22
N GLN A 341 26.74 -27.09 22.96
CA GLN A 341 28.08 -27.67 22.83
C GLN A 341 28.86 -27.06 21.65
N ALA A 342 28.23 -26.90 20.49
CA ALA A 342 28.86 -26.27 19.34
C ALA A 342 29.20 -24.79 19.63
N LEU A 343 28.28 -24.06 20.26
CA LEU A 343 28.50 -22.66 20.67
C LEU A 343 29.64 -22.54 21.70
N SER A 344 29.66 -23.40 22.71
CA SER A 344 30.70 -23.43 23.75
C SER A 344 32.08 -23.70 23.15
N THR A 345 32.16 -24.59 22.17
CA THR A 345 33.41 -24.96 21.49
C THR A 345 33.94 -23.85 20.57
N VAL A 346 33.06 -23.09 19.92
CA VAL A 346 33.49 -22.06 18.95
C VAL A 346 33.58 -20.66 19.57
N LEU A 347 32.66 -20.32 20.48
CA LEU A 347 32.45 -18.97 21.01
C LEU A 347 32.64 -18.87 22.53
N GLY A 348 32.90 -19.98 23.24
CA GLY A 348 32.92 -20.02 24.71
C GLY A 348 34.18 -19.50 25.38
N GLU A 349 35.26 -19.24 24.63
CA GLU A 349 36.49 -18.63 25.17
C GLU A 349 36.30 -17.11 25.38
N ARG A 350 36.30 -16.68 26.64
CA ARG A 350 35.92 -15.30 27.05
C ARG A 350 36.91 -14.67 28.04
N GLU A 351 38.22 -14.72 27.77
CA GLU A 351 39.23 -14.15 28.67
C GLU A 351 38.99 -12.64 28.93
N GLY A 352 38.64 -12.30 30.18
CA GLY A 352 38.44 -10.92 30.65
C GLY A 352 37.23 -10.19 30.05
N ARG A 353 36.27 -10.90 29.45
CA ARG A 353 35.08 -10.33 28.78
C ARG A 353 33.78 -10.81 29.42
N SER A 354 32.69 -10.10 29.15
CA SER A 354 31.34 -10.54 29.50
C SER A 354 31.02 -11.89 28.85
N PRO A 355 30.15 -12.73 29.47
CA PRO A 355 29.73 -13.99 28.88
C PRO A 355 29.02 -13.78 27.53
N LEU A 356 28.99 -14.81 26.71
CA LEU A 356 28.12 -14.86 25.52
C LEU A 356 26.69 -15.07 25.97
N TRP A 357 25.85 -14.07 25.70
CA TRP A 357 24.44 -14.15 26.04
C TRP A 357 23.70 -15.08 25.08
N LEU A 358 22.84 -15.95 25.60
CA LEU A 358 22.01 -16.85 24.80
C LEU A 358 20.53 -16.56 25.02
N GLY A 359 19.74 -16.65 23.96
CA GLY A 359 18.28 -16.68 24.07
C GLY A 359 17.63 -17.43 22.91
N ALA A 360 16.34 -17.72 23.05
CA ALA A 360 15.52 -18.30 21.99
C ALA A 360 14.08 -17.78 22.08
N VAL A 361 13.64 -17.08 21.05
CA VAL A 361 12.30 -16.47 20.95
C VAL A 361 11.19 -17.51 20.93
N LYS A 362 11.53 -18.77 20.61
CA LYS A 362 10.58 -19.89 20.64
C LYS A 362 9.97 -20.12 22.02
N SER A 363 10.67 -19.68 23.08
CA SER A 363 10.14 -19.68 24.45
C SER A 363 9.00 -18.67 24.67
N ASN A 364 8.89 -17.62 23.85
CA ASN A 364 7.83 -16.62 23.94
C ASN A 364 6.66 -16.91 23.01
N ILE A 365 6.94 -17.26 21.75
CA ILE A 365 5.94 -17.29 20.67
C ILE A 365 5.84 -18.64 19.96
N GLY A 366 6.49 -19.68 20.49
CA GLY A 366 6.55 -20.98 19.86
C GLY A 366 7.50 -21.02 18.67
N HIS A 367 7.60 -22.19 18.04
CA HIS A 367 8.44 -22.41 16.87
C HIS A 367 7.66 -22.10 15.59
N LEU A 368 7.97 -20.94 14.99
CA LEU A 368 7.36 -20.47 13.75
C LEU A 368 7.89 -21.18 12.49
N GLU A 369 8.41 -22.40 12.63
CA GLU A 369 8.93 -23.26 11.55
C GLU A 369 9.68 -22.46 10.46
N ALA A 370 9.11 -22.29 9.26
CA ALA A 370 9.73 -21.60 8.14
C ALA A 370 10.06 -20.12 8.40
N ALA A 371 9.33 -19.43 9.29
CA ALA A 371 9.54 -18.04 9.69
C ALA A 371 10.42 -17.88 10.94
N ALA A 372 10.83 -18.97 11.59
CA ALA A 372 11.49 -18.93 12.91
C ALA A 372 12.81 -18.15 12.91
N GLY A 373 13.60 -18.27 11.84
CA GLY A 373 14.86 -17.54 11.72
C GLY A 373 14.65 -16.03 11.61
N LEU A 374 13.63 -15.62 10.85
CA LEU A 374 13.30 -14.22 10.62
C LEU A 374 12.74 -13.56 11.88
N ALA A 375 11.95 -14.29 12.68
CA ALA A 375 11.53 -13.84 14.01
C ALA A 375 12.71 -13.59 14.95
N GLY A 376 13.75 -14.42 14.88
CA GLY A 376 15.01 -14.24 15.61
C GLY A 376 15.83 -13.04 15.12
N VAL A 377 15.94 -12.84 13.81
CA VAL A 377 16.60 -11.66 13.22
C VAL A 377 15.90 -10.37 13.64
N ILE A 378 14.56 -10.30 13.54
CA ILE A 378 13.79 -9.12 13.94
C ILE A 378 13.94 -8.85 15.44
N LYS A 379 13.93 -9.89 16.28
CA LYS A 379 14.22 -9.74 17.72
C LYS A 379 15.58 -9.09 17.97
N VAL A 380 16.63 -9.51 17.25
CA VAL A 380 17.97 -8.94 17.38
C VAL A 380 18.01 -7.48 16.91
N LEU A 381 17.33 -7.14 15.81
CA LEU A 381 17.24 -5.76 15.34
C LEU A 381 16.59 -4.84 16.39
N LEU A 382 15.48 -5.28 16.98
CA LEU A 382 14.80 -4.56 18.06
C LEU A 382 15.68 -4.46 19.32
N ALA A 383 16.45 -5.51 19.62
CA ALA A 383 17.41 -5.49 20.72
C ALA A 383 18.57 -4.52 20.47
N PHE A 384 19.00 -4.29 19.22
CA PHE A 384 19.95 -3.22 18.88
C PHE A 384 19.35 -1.83 19.09
N GLU A 385 18.12 -1.62 18.63
CA GLU A 385 17.41 -0.34 18.74
C GLU A 385 17.15 0.06 20.19
N HIS A 386 16.71 -0.89 21.01
CA HIS A 386 16.39 -0.65 22.43
C HIS A 386 17.55 -0.93 23.39
N GLU A 387 18.70 -1.33 22.86
CA GLU A 387 19.91 -1.62 23.64
C GLU A 387 19.69 -2.61 24.79
N ALA A 388 18.83 -3.61 24.56
CA ALA A 388 18.40 -4.54 25.60
C ALA A 388 18.12 -5.95 25.03
N LEU A 389 18.46 -6.97 25.80
CA LEU A 389 18.19 -8.38 25.50
C LEU A 389 16.95 -8.84 26.27
N PRO A 390 15.87 -9.26 25.58
CA PRO A 390 14.65 -9.71 26.24
C PRO A 390 14.80 -11.12 26.86
N PRO A 391 14.03 -11.43 27.92
CA PRO A 391 14.15 -12.68 28.66
C PRO A 391 13.77 -13.93 27.85
N ASN A 392 14.53 -15.00 28.07
CA ASN A 392 14.22 -16.36 27.63
C ASN A 392 13.33 -17.06 28.67
N LEU A 393 12.13 -17.45 28.26
CA LEU A 393 11.12 -17.96 29.21
C LEU A 393 11.37 -19.42 29.61
N HIS A 394 10.65 -19.84 30.65
CA HIS A 394 10.55 -21.20 31.16
C HIS A 394 11.84 -21.86 31.69
N LEU A 395 12.98 -21.16 31.68
CA LEU A 395 14.24 -21.62 32.24
C LEU A 395 14.28 -21.47 33.77
N ARG A 396 14.10 -22.58 34.49
CA ARG A 396 14.27 -22.70 35.95
C ARG A 396 15.67 -23.21 36.27
N HIS A 397 16.00 -24.41 35.78
CA HIS A 397 17.29 -25.07 36.02
C HIS A 397 17.93 -25.45 34.70
N VAL A 398 19.19 -25.07 34.49
CA VAL A 398 19.94 -25.42 33.27
C VAL A 398 20.10 -26.95 33.22
N ASN A 399 19.84 -27.53 32.05
CA ASN A 399 20.01 -28.96 31.80
C ASN A 399 21.49 -29.37 32.04
N PRO A 400 21.78 -30.42 32.85
CA PRO A 400 23.16 -30.85 33.11
C PRO A 400 23.92 -31.32 31.86
N TYR A 401 23.22 -31.68 30.77
CA TYR A 401 23.84 -32.02 29.49
C TYR A 401 24.17 -30.80 28.61
N VAL A 402 23.72 -29.60 29.00
CA VAL A 402 24.01 -28.35 28.31
C VAL A 402 25.32 -27.78 28.85
N ALA A 403 26.36 -27.72 28.01
CA ALA A 403 27.71 -27.29 28.35
C ALA A 403 27.86 -25.75 28.45
N MET A 404 27.09 -25.11 29.33
CA MET A 404 27.06 -23.64 29.46
C MET A 404 28.42 -23.05 29.91
N GLY A 405 29.15 -23.73 30.81
CA GLY A 405 30.44 -23.26 31.33
C GLY A 405 30.37 -21.87 32.01
N GLU A 406 31.51 -21.21 32.16
CA GLU A 406 31.58 -19.81 32.64
C GLU A 406 31.47 -18.79 31.48
N GLY A 407 31.71 -19.23 30.24
CA GLY A 407 31.76 -18.37 29.07
C GLY A 407 30.40 -18.02 28.45
N LEU A 408 29.34 -18.80 28.71
CA LEU A 408 28.00 -18.59 28.14
C LEU A 408 27.00 -18.32 29.27
N SER A 409 25.98 -17.51 29.00
CA SER A 409 24.93 -17.19 29.97
C SER A 409 23.57 -17.00 29.29
N PRO A 410 22.50 -17.70 29.73
CA PRO A 410 21.17 -17.46 29.20
C PRO A 410 20.58 -16.15 29.74
N VAL A 411 19.88 -15.40 28.88
CA VAL A 411 19.18 -14.17 29.27
C VAL A 411 17.92 -14.53 30.05
N ARG A 412 17.93 -14.47 31.37
CA ARG A 412 16.79 -14.85 32.24
C ARG A 412 15.81 -13.72 32.50
N GLU A 413 16.29 -12.49 32.43
CA GLU A 413 15.57 -11.24 32.70
C GLU A 413 15.96 -10.21 31.64
N LEU A 414 15.18 -9.13 31.51
CA LEU A 414 15.49 -8.05 30.59
C LEU A 414 16.86 -7.46 30.94
N THR A 415 17.85 -7.68 30.08
CA THR A 415 19.25 -7.39 30.36
C THR A 415 19.73 -6.24 29.48
N ALA A 416 20.31 -5.20 30.06
CA ALA A 416 20.89 -4.10 29.27
C ALA A 416 22.03 -4.62 28.39
N TRP A 417 21.98 -4.30 27.10
CA TRP A 417 23.03 -4.63 26.15
C TRP A 417 23.99 -3.45 26.08
N GLY A 418 24.98 -3.45 26.97
CA GLY A 418 25.84 -2.28 27.25
C GLY A 418 26.44 -1.58 26.01
N SER A 419 26.75 -0.29 26.17
CA SER A 419 27.38 0.56 25.15
C SER A 419 28.91 0.51 25.26
N GLY A 420 29.56 -0.37 24.49
CA GLY A 420 31.03 -0.42 24.34
C GLY A 420 31.53 0.41 23.15
N PRO A 421 32.86 0.56 22.98
CA PRO A 421 33.44 1.19 21.79
C PRO A 421 33.32 0.32 20.52
N ALA A 422 33.03 -0.98 20.67
CA ALA A 422 32.76 -1.90 19.57
C ALA A 422 31.24 -1.96 19.29
N PRO A 423 30.83 -2.11 18.02
CA PRO A 423 29.42 -2.27 17.69
C PRO A 423 28.88 -3.58 18.28
N ARG A 424 27.63 -3.57 18.75
CA ARG A 424 26.97 -4.77 19.26
C ARG A 424 26.81 -5.80 18.14
N ARG A 425 27.10 -7.06 18.43
CA ARG A 425 27.03 -8.14 17.43
C ARG A 425 26.32 -9.37 17.96
N ALA A 426 25.53 -9.99 17.09
CA ALA A 426 24.78 -11.19 17.42
C ALA A 426 24.79 -12.22 16.31
N GLY A 427 24.84 -13.50 16.69
CA GLY A 427 24.53 -14.60 15.81
C GLY A 427 23.05 -14.98 15.87
N VAL A 428 22.47 -15.43 14.77
CA VAL A 428 21.13 -16.05 14.71
C VAL A 428 21.26 -17.41 14.05
N SER A 429 20.87 -18.46 14.77
CA SER A 429 20.93 -19.85 14.31
C SER A 429 19.55 -20.40 14.00
N SER A 430 19.43 -21.19 12.92
CA SER A 430 18.26 -22.03 12.70
C SER A 430 18.63 -23.34 12.00
N PHE A 431 18.12 -24.46 12.52
CA PHE A 431 18.48 -25.81 12.10
C PHE A 431 17.23 -26.56 11.64
N GLY A 432 17.21 -26.98 10.38
CA GLY A 432 16.09 -27.69 9.77
C GLY A 432 16.06 -29.15 10.18
N ILE A 433 14.86 -29.73 10.32
CA ILE A 433 14.67 -31.14 10.69
C ILE A 433 15.30 -32.13 9.69
N SER A 434 15.58 -31.69 8.45
CA SER A 434 16.28 -32.48 7.43
C SER A 434 17.81 -32.38 7.51
N GLY A 435 18.34 -31.64 8.48
CA GLY A 435 19.78 -31.42 8.71
C GLY A 435 20.38 -30.17 8.05
N THR A 436 19.58 -29.33 7.40
CA THR A 436 20.09 -28.08 6.81
C THR A 436 20.21 -26.99 7.87
N ASN A 437 21.41 -26.50 8.11
CA ASN A 437 21.69 -25.48 9.13
C ASN A 437 22.00 -24.13 8.49
N ALA A 438 21.56 -23.05 9.11
CA ALA A 438 21.88 -21.69 8.71
C ALA A 438 22.27 -20.84 9.92
N HIS A 439 23.28 -19.98 9.74
CA HIS A 439 23.70 -19.00 10.74
C HIS A 439 23.95 -17.65 10.09
N VAL A 440 23.43 -16.58 10.71
CA VAL A 440 23.57 -15.19 10.25
C VAL A 440 24.21 -14.37 11.35
N ILE A 441 25.24 -13.59 11.02
CA ILE A 441 25.88 -12.65 11.95
C ILE A 441 25.41 -11.24 11.64
N LEU A 442 24.79 -10.63 12.64
CA LEU A 442 24.24 -9.28 12.64
C LEU A 442 25.15 -8.34 13.44
N GLU A 443 25.24 -7.11 12.99
CA GLU A 443 25.93 -6.00 13.64
C GLU A 443 24.98 -4.81 13.75
N GLN A 444 25.09 -4.07 14.85
CA GLN A 444 24.38 -2.81 15.05
C GLN A 444 24.59 -1.86 13.86
N ALA A 445 23.56 -1.09 13.50
CA ALA A 445 23.66 -0.08 12.46
C ALA A 445 24.83 0.89 12.73
N PRO A 446 25.57 1.33 11.70
CA PRO A 446 26.54 2.39 11.87
C PRO A 446 25.83 3.67 12.35
N PRO A 447 26.49 4.52 13.16
CA PRO A 447 25.89 5.79 13.58
C PRO A 447 25.50 6.60 12.36
N ALA A 448 24.28 7.14 12.38
CA ALA A 448 23.81 8.03 11.33
C ALA A 448 24.68 9.30 11.31
N PRO A 449 25.07 9.82 10.14
CA PRO A 449 25.75 11.10 10.07
C PRO A 449 24.86 12.19 10.68
N GLU A 450 25.44 13.04 11.52
CA GLU A 450 24.70 14.19 12.06
C GLU A 450 24.26 15.10 10.89
N PRO A 451 22.98 15.48 10.82
CA PRO A 451 22.53 16.39 9.78
C PRO A 451 23.23 17.74 9.97
N GLU A 452 23.84 18.25 8.89
CA GLU A 452 24.44 19.59 8.95
C GLU A 452 23.37 20.64 9.28
N PRO A 453 23.67 21.61 10.17
CA PRO A 453 22.74 22.70 10.47
C PRO A 453 22.46 23.49 9.19
N ARG A 454 21.23 23.40 8.68
CA ARG A 454 20.74 24.26 7.59
C ARG A 454 19.81 25.33 8.16
N GLU A 455 19.96 26.56 7.69
CA GLU A 455 18.95 27.60 7.94
C GLU A 455 17.62 27.17 7.32
N ARG A 456 16.56 27.17 8.13
CA ARG A 456 15.23 26.76 7.71
C ARG A 456 14.41 27.99 7.37
N ALA A 457 13.80 28.01 6.19
CA ALA A 457 12.71 28.95 5.95
C ALA A 457 11.58 28.68 6.96
N SER A 458 10.87 29.73 7.39
CA SER A 458 9.76 29.58 8.32
C SER A 458 8.43 29.67 7.56
N ARG A 459 7.57 28.68 7.79
CA ARG A 459 6.19 28.60 7.30
C ARG A 459 5.32 28.02 8.40
N ARG A 460 4.08 28.47 8.50
CA ARG A 460 3.14 28.08 9.56
C ARG A 460 1.99 27.20 9.12
N VAL A 461 1.75 27.05 7.82
CA VAL A 461 0.61 26.30 7.27
C VAL A 461 1.13 25.30 6.26
N TRP A 462 0.65 24.06 6.32
CA TRP A 462 1.09 22.93 5.50
C TRP A 462 -0.09 22.22 4.85
N ALA A 463 0.11 21.72 3.63
CA ALA A 463 -0.79 20.74 3.02
C ALA A 463 -0.34 19.33 3.41
N VAL A 464 -1.22 18.57 4.05
CA VAL A 464 -0.96 17.22 4.55
C VAL A 464 -1.80 16.23 3.75
N PRO A 465 -1.23 15.53 2.76
CA PRO A 465 -1.97 14.58 1.94
C PRO A 465 -2.17 13.24 2.66
N VAL A 466 -3.35 12.64 2.45
CA VAL A 466 -3.69 11.28 2.90
C VAL A 466 -4.42 10.59 1.76
N SER A 467 -4.13 9.31 1.51
CA SER A 467 -4.80 8.57 0.44
C SER A 467 -5.09 7.12 0.79
N GLY A 468 -6.12 6.55 0.15
CA GLY A 468 -6.51 5.16 0.21
C GLY A 468 -6.96 4.66 -1.15
N GLN A 469 -6.80 3.37 -1.44
CA GLN A 469 -7.22 2.78 -2.71
C GLN A 469 -8.75 2.73 -2.84
N CYS A 470 -9.46 2.68 -1.70
CA CYS A 470 -10.89 2.83 -1.58
C CYS A 470 -11.22 3.77 -0.40
N GLU A 471 -12.48 4.17 -0.27
CA GLU A 471 -12.94 5.04 0.81
C GLU A 471 -12.68 4.44 2.21
N ALA A 472 -12.93 3.14 2.39
CA ALA A 472 -12.67 2.46 3.66
C ALA A 472 -11.19 2.52 4.07
N ALA A 473 -10.28 2.37 3.11
CA ALA A 473 -8.84 2.48 3.36
C ALA A 473 -8.41 3.91 3.67
N LEU A 474 -9.00 4.92 3.02
CA LEU A 474 -8.74 6.34 3.32
C LEU A 474 -9.14 6.67 4.77
N VAL A 475 -10.32 6.23 5.19
CA VAL A 475 -10.82 6.36 6.57
C VAL A 475 -9.91 5.61 7.55
N GLY A 476 -9.54 4.37 7.24
CA GLY A 476 -8.62 3.59 8.07
C GLY A 476 -7.24 4.24 8.20
N GLN A 477 -6.74 4.87 7.14
CA GLN A 477 -5.47 5.58 7.15
C GLN A 477 -5.55 6.85 7.99
N ALA A 478 -6.67 7.59 7.90
CA ALA A 478 -6.94 8.75 8.74
C ALA A 478 -6.91 8.40 10.23
N ALA A 479 -7.58 7.31 10.61
CA ALA A 479 -7.59 6.82 12.00
C ALA A 479 -6.20 6.45 12.52
N ARG A 480 -5.38 5.77 11.71
CA ARG A 480 -4.00 5.43 12.09
C ARG A 480 -3.13 6.67 12.27
N LEU A 481 -3.27 7.65 11.38
CA LEU A 481 -2.53 8.92 11.47
C LEU A 481 -2.97 9.75 12.68
N ARG A 482 -4.28 9.83 12.95
CA ARG A 482 -4.80 10.57 14.11
C ARG A 482 -4.25 10.00 15.42
N ALA A 483 -4.23 8.67 15.55
CA ALA A 483 -3.65 8.00 16.72
C ALA A 483 -2.15 8.37 16.93
N GLN A 484 -1.38 8.51 15.85
CA GLN A 484 0.01 8.97 15.93
C GLN A 484 0.11 10.45 16.35
N VAL A 485 -0.68 11.33 15.71
CA VAL A 485 -0.68 12.77 15.97
C VAL A 485 -1.05 13.06 17.43
N SER A 486 -2.11 12.44 17.94
CA SER A 486 -2.56 12.61 19.33
C SER A 486 -1.59 12.02 20.37
N GLY A 487 -0.81 11.00 20.01
CA GLY A 487 0.09 10.31 20.93
C GLY A 487 1.53 10.86 21.00
N GLN A 488 2.02 11.52 19.93
CA GLN A 488 3.43 11.91 19.80
C GLN A 488 3.67 13.41 19.63
N ILE A 489 2.76 14.14 18.96
CA ILE A 489 3.05 15.51 18.45
C ILE A 489 2.48 16.62 19.35
N ALA A 490 1.34 16.39 20.00
CA ALA A 490 0.62 17.42 20.76
C ALA A 490 1.35 17.93 22.04
N SER A 491 2.48 17.34 22.44
CA SER A 491 3.13 17.62 23.73
C SER A 491 4.57 18.14 23.65
N SER A 492 5.12 18.46 22.47
CA SER A 492 6.53 18.86 22.33
C SER A 492 6.73 20.37 22.15
N GLU A 493 7.86 20.91 22.64
CA GLU A 493 8.33 22.28 22.36
C GLU A 493 8.67 22.50 20.86
N GLY A 494 8.52 21.48 20.01
CA GLY A 494 8.87 21.44 18.58
C GLY A 494 7.71 21.16 17.61
N ALA A 495 6.45 21.24 18.04
CA ALA A 495 5.27 20.81 17.28
C ALA A 495 5.18 21.31 15.82
N GLN A 496 5.63 22.54 15.53
CA GLN A 496 5.67 23.08 14.15
C GLN A 496 6.68 22.38 13.25
N THR A 497 7.82 21.96 13.81
CA THR A 497 8.82 21.17 13.06
C THR A 497 8.28 19.76 12.81
N GLU A 498 7.62 19.17 13.79
CA GLU A 498 7.03 17.83 13.66
C GLU A 498 5.90 17.79 12.63
N LEU A 499 5.06 18.83 12.55
CA LEU A 499 4.04 18.95 11.51
C LEU A 499 4.64 19.06 10.11
N LEU A 500 5.71 19.86 9.94
CA LEU A 500 6.46 19.94 8.68
C LEU A 500 7.01 18.56 8.29
N ASP A 501 7.69 17.89 9.22
CA ASP A 501 8.33 16.60 8.96
C ASP A 501 7.28 15.52 8.60
N LEU A 502 6.12 15.54 9.27
CA LEU A 502 4.96 14.70 8.97
C LEU A 502 4.36 14.98 7.58
N ALA A 503 4.10 16.26 7.26
CA ALA A 503 3.56 16.67 5.97
C ALA A 503 4.48 16.25 4.82
N HIS A 504 5.78 16.47 5.00
CA HIS A 504 6.81 16.04 4.05
C HIS A 504 6.82 14.51 3.88
N ALA A 505 6.85 13.75 4.98
CA ALA A 505 6.90 12.30 4.91
C ALA A 505 5.67 11.72 4.19
N LEU A 506 4.46 12.21 4.50
CA LEU A 506 3.23 11.78 3.84
C LEU A 506 3.23 12.11 2.33
N ALA A 507 3.76 13.27 1.96
CA ALA A 507 3.79 13.75 0.59
C ALA A 507 4.82 13.02 -0.30
N THR A 508 5.99 12.68 0.24
CA THR A 508 7.14 12.21 -0.56
C THR A 508 7.41 10.72 -0.46
N THR A 509 6.89 10.03 0.57
CA THR A 509 7.23 8.63 0.87
C THR A 509 6.07 7.66 0.73
N ARG A 510 4.88 8.13 0.34
CA ARG A 510 3.67 7.30 0.19
C ARG A 510 3.20 7.28 -1.25
N THR A 511 2.58 6.17 -1.65
CA THR A 511 1.96 6.04 -2.97
C THR A 511 0.65 6.83 -2.98
N PRO A 512 0.45 7.78 -3.91
CA PRO A 512 -0.80 8.54 -3.98
C PRO A 512 -1.92 7.68 -4.60
N MET A 513 -2.82 7.20 -3.75
CA MET A 513 -3.91 6.28 -4.13
C MET A 513 -5.11 7.01 -4.77
N ALA A 514 -6.13 6.25 -5.17
CA ALA A 514 -7.30 6.76 -5.89
C ALA A 514 -8.18 7.72 -5.05
N HIS A 515 -8.48 7.39 -3.79
CA HIS A 515 -9.23 8.27 -2.90
C HIS A 515 -8.24 9.11 -2.11
N ARG A 516 -8.36 10.44 -2.23
CA ARG A 516 -7.39 11.38 -1.69
C ARG A 516 -8.09 12.42 -0.82
N ALA A 517 -7.42 12.78 0.26
CA ALA A 517 -7.74 13.92 1.08
C ALA A 517 -6.48 14.76 1.32
N CYS A 518 -6.66 16.05 1.55
CA CYS A 518 -5.58 16.95 1.91
C CYS A 518 -6.08 17.91 2.99
N ALA A 519 -5.40 17.91 4.13
CA ALA A 519 -5.67 18.85 5.22
C ALA A 519 -4.71 20.04 5.13
N VAL A 520 -5.25 21.26 5.12
CA VAL A 520 -4.46 22.50 5.12
C VAL A 520 -4.49 23.11 6.51
N VAL A 521 -3.42 22.87 7.26
CA VAL A 521 -3.43 23.04 8.72
C VAL A 521 -2.18 23.76 9.20
N SER A 522 -2.34 24.46 10.31
CA SER A 522 -1.29 25.22 10.97
C SER A 522 -0.83 24.61 12.30
N SER A 523 -1.53 23.58 12.78
CA SER A 523 -1.17 22.88 14.02
C SER A 523 -1.51 21.39 13.97
N ALA A 524 -1.00 20.64 14.93
CA ALA A 524 -1.30 19.23 15.09
C ALA A 524 -2.76 19.00 15.53
N GLU A 525 -3.34 19.96 16.27
CA GLU A 525 -4.74 19.94 16.69
C GLU A 525 -5.67 20.10 15.48
N GLU A 526 -5.41 21.09 14.61
CA GLU A 526 -6.17 21.27 13.38
C GLU A 526 -6.07 20.05 12.45
N LEU A 527 -4.90 19.39 12.42
CA LEU A 527 -4.73 18.12 11.71
C LEU A 527 -5.57 17.00 12.31
N ALA A 528 -5.56 16.86 13.63
CA ALA A 528 -6.36 15.84 14.32
C ALA A 528 -7.86 16.03 14.08
N GLU A 529 -8.35 17.28 14.12
CA GLU A 529 -9.74 17.63 13.77
C GLU A 529 -10.08 17.30 12.32
N ALA A 530 -9.17 17.59 11.37
CA ALA A 530 -9.37 17.27 9.96
C ALA A 530 -9.41 15.75 9.71
N LEU A 531 -8.57 14.98 10.42
CA LEU A 531 -8.57 13.51 10.35
C LEU A 531 -9.82 12.92 10.98
N GLU A 532 -10.31 13.48 12.09
CA GLU A 532 -11.57 13.07 12.72
C GLU A 532 -12.77 13.34 11.80
N ALA A 533 -12.83 14.52 11.16
CA ALA A 533 -13.86 14.82 10.17
C ALA A 533 -13.80 13.85 8.97
N LEU A 534 -12.59 13.49 8.53
CA LEU A 534 -12.39 12.51 7.47
C LEU A 534 -12.87 11.10 7.89
N GLU A 535 -12.61 10.68 9.13
CA GLU A 535 -13.12 9.43 9.70
C GLU A 535 -14.66 9.40 9.76
N ALA A 536 -15.27 10.53 10.13
CA ALA A 536 -16.73 10.67 10.23
C ALA A 536 -17.42 10.84 8.86
N GLY A 537 -16.66 11.04 7.78
CA GLY A 537 -17.20 11.36 6.46
C GLY A 537 -17.78 12.78 6.37
N GLU A 538 -17.47 13.65 7.32
CA GLU A 538 -17.97 15.02 7.44
C GLU A 538 -17.13 16.01 6.63
N ALA A 539 -17.67 17.20 6.39
CA ALA A 539 -16.94 18.30 5.76
C ALA A 539 -16.27 19.17 6.84
N ALA A 540 -15.02 19.58 6.59
CA ALA A 540 -14.31 20.55 7.42
C ALA A 540 -13.69 21.64 6.53
N PRO A 541 -13.64 22.92 6.97
CA PRO A 541 -13.08 24.02 6.17
C PRO A 541 -11.64 23.78 5.68
N GLN A 542 -10.82 23.13 6.51
CA GLN A 542 -9.42 22.80 6.25
C GLN A 542 -9.23 21.51 5.44
N LEU A 543 -10.29 20.78 5.10
CA LEU A 543 -10.21 19.45 4.50
C LEU A 543 -10.75 19.45 3.06
N VAL A 544 -9.88 19.10 2.13
CA VAL A 544 -10.25 18.80 0.74
C VAL A 544 -10.28 17.29 0.54
N ARG A 545 -11.28 16.77 -0.16
CA ARG A 545 -11.37 15.35 -0.51
C ARG A 545 -11.89 15.16 -1.93
N SER A 546 -11.35 14.18 -2.65
CA SER A 546 -11.87 13.78 -3.96
C SER A 546 -11.39 12.37 -4.31
N THR A 547 -11.96 11.81 -5.39
CA THR A 547 -11.39 10.66 -6.08
C THR A 547 -10.58 11.17 -7.26
N ALA A 548 -9.33 10.73 -7.39
CA ALA A 548 -8.47 11.10 -8.50
C ALA A 548 -9.10 10.65 -9.82
N ARG A 549 -9.30 11.60 -10.72
CA ARG A 549 -9.93 11.41 -12.05
C ARG A 549 -9.09 11.97 -13.18
N ALA A 550 -8.27 12.98 -12.89
CA ALA A 550 -7.34 13.54 -13.83
C ALA A 550 -6.06 12.69 -13.87
N ASP A 551 -5.61 12.40 -15.07
CA ASP A 551 -4.28 11.91 -15.38
C ASP A 551 -3.79 12.71 -16.58
N GLY A 552 -2.69 13.42 -16.44
CA GLY A 552 -2.15 14.22 -17.53
C GLY A 552 -1.56 15.56 -17.14
N GLN A 553 -1.27 16.32 -18.19
CA GLN A 553 -0.52 17.56 -18.17
C GLN A 553 -1.34 18.75 -17.64
N VAL A 554 -0.65 19.69 -17.00
CA VAL A 554 -1.23 20.89 -16.36
C VAL A 554 -1.13 22.08 -17.30
N VAL A 555 -2.26 22.75 -17.52
CA VAL A 555 -2.35 24.00 -18.30
C VAL A 555 -2.61 25.15 -17.35
N PHE A 556 -1.76 26.18 -17.40
CA PHE A 556 -2.06 27.44 -16.72
C PHE A 556 -2.91 28.33 -17.62
N VAL A 557 -4.06 28.73 -17.08
CA VAL A 557 -5.03 29.56 -17.77
C VAL A 557 -5.07 30.94 -17.13
N PHE A 558 -4.74 31.96 -17.91
CA PHE A 558 -4.61 33.34 -17.47
C PHE A 558 -5.84 34.14 -17.90
N PRO A 559 -6.74 34.53 -16.98
CA PRO A 559 -7.97 35.23 -17.35
C PRO A 559 -7.74 36.69 -17.78
N GLY A 560 -8.76 37.26 -18.39
CA GLY A 560 -8.82 38.69 -18.70
C GLY A 560 -9.13 39.56 -17.47
N GLN A 561 -9.61 40.78 -17.70
CA GLN A 561 -10.10 41.66 -16.64
C GLN A 561 -11.43 41.12 -16.06
N GLY A 562 -11.59 41.13 -14.73
CA GLY A 562 -12.81 40.72 -14.05
C GLY A 562 -12.60 39.98 -12.73
N SER A 563 -11.40 39.41 -12.51
CA SER A 563 -11.05 38.66 -11.29
C SER A 563 -10.60 39.54 -10.12
N GLN A 564 -10.44 40.85 -10.33
CA GLN A 564 -9.91 41.76 -9.32
C GLN A 564 -10.85 41.97 -8.12
N TRP A 565 -10.26 42.22 -6.96
CA TRP A 565 -10.94 42.63 -5.73
C TRP A 565 -9.97 43.41 -4.81
N LEU A 566 -10.52 44.24 -3.92
CA LEU A 566 -9.73 45.07 -3.02
C LEU A 566 -8.96 44.21 -2.02
N GLY A 567 -7.64 44.36 -1.96
CA GLY A 567 -6.79 43.58 -1.05
C GLY A 567 -6.32 42.23 -1.60
N MET A 568 -6.52 41.98 -2.90
CA MET A 568 -5.98 40.79 -3.56
C MET A 568 -4.47 40.63 -3.30
N ALA A 569 -4.08 39.41 -2.90
CA ALA A 569 -2.72 38.98 -2.58
C ALA A 569 -1.93 39.77 -1.52
N ARG A 570 -2.60 40.50 -0.62
CA ARG A 570 -1.93 41.09 0.54
C ARG A 570 -1.23 40.03 1.41
N GLY A 571 -1.91 38.90 1.65
CA GLY A 571 -1.34 37.79 2.42
C GLY A 571 -0.14 37.15 1.72
N LEU A 572 -0.25 36.85 0.42
CA LEU A 572 0.86 36.28 -0.34
C LEU A 572 2.08 37.21 -0.46
N LEU A 573 1.88 38.53 -0.55
CA LEU A 573 3.01 39.48 -0.49
C LEU A 573 3.82 39.29 0.79
N ASP A 574 3.17 38.99 1.91
CA ASP A 574 3.81 38.84 3.20
C ASP A 574 4.37 37.42 3.42
N GLU A 575 3.70 36.39 2.89
CA GLU A 575 3.94 34.97 3.21
C GLU A 575 4.73 34.18 2.15
N SER A 576 4.71 34.58 0.86
CA SER A 576 5.43 33.88 -0.22
C SER A 576 6.60 34.72 -0.75
N PRO A 577 7.86 34.26 -0.54
CA PRO A 577 9.04 34.90 -1.13
C PRO A 577 9.01 34.89 -2.66
N ALA A 578 8.50 33.84 -3.31
CA ALA A 578 8.40 33.78 -4.76
C ALA A 578 7.42 34.83 -5.30
N PHE A 579 6.23 34.95 -4.69
CA PHE A 579 5.24 35.95 -5.06
C PHE A 579 5.82 37.37 -4.93
N ARG A 580 6.42 37.68 -3.78
CA ARG A 580 6.99 39.01 -3.50
C ARG A 580 8.05 39.40 -4.52
N ARG A 581 9.04 38.53 -4.79
CA ARG A 581 10.11 38.81 -5.77
C ARG A 581 9.56 39.06 -7.16
N THR A 582 8.56 38.28 -7.59
CA THR A 582 7.93 38.47 -8.90
C THR A 582 7.17 39.79 -8.98
N LEU A 583 6.44 40.17 -7.93
CA LEU A 583 5.73 41.45 -7.88
C LEU A 583 6.68 42.65 -7.87
N GLU A 584 7.80 42.55 -7.15
CA GLU A 584 8.87 43.57 -7.15
C GLU A 584 9.51 43.72 -8.55
N ALA A 585 9.79 42.61 -9.23
CA ALA A 585 10.28 42.63 -10.60
C ALA A 585 9.27 43.25 -11.58
N CYS A 586 7.98 42.90 -11.45
CA CYS A 586 6.93 43.52 -12.26
C CYS A 586 6.80 45.02 -11.97
N ALA A 587 6.88 45.43 -10.71
CA ALA A 587 6.85 46.83 -10.32
C ALA A 587 8.02 47.61 -10.95
N ALA A 588 9.23 47.06 -10.92
CA ALA A 588 10.40 47.67 -11.55
C ALA A 588 10.25 47.81 -13.08
N ALA A 589 9.61 46.85 -13.74
CA ALA A 589 9.35 46.90 -15.18
C ALA A 589 8.22 47.89 -15.55
N LEU A 590 7.21 48.05 -14.69
CA LEU A 590 6.03 48.89 -14.92
C LEU A 590 6.22 50.35 -14.54
N ASP A 591 7.03 50.65 -13.52
CA ASP A 591 7.20 52.01 -12.99
C ASP A 591 7.61 53.04 -14.06
N PRO A 592 8.61 52.77 -14.95
CA PRO A 592 9.00 53.70 -16.00
C PRO A 592 7.91 53.98 -17.05
N LEU A 593 6.93 53.09 -17.17
CA LEU A 593 5.87 53.15 -18.17
C LEU A 593 4.59 53.80 -17.65
N THR A 594 4.37 53.74 -16.34
CA THR A 594 3.09 54.05 -15.70
C THR A 594 3.14 55.25 -14.77
N GLY A 595 4.28 55.51 -14.12
CA GLY A 595 4.46 56.60 -13.17
C GLY A 595 3.73 56.40 -11.83
N TRP A 596 3.34 55.18 -11.48
CA TRP A 596 2.74 54.84 -10.19
C TRP A 596 3.30 53.53 -9.60
N SER A 597 3.28 53.42 -8.28
CA SER A 597 3.78 52.24 -7.56
C SER A 597 2.75 51.12 -7.49
N LEU A 598 3.07 49.96 -8.09
CA LEU A 598 2.22 48.78 -8.05
C LEU A 598 1.95 48.27 -6.63
N ILE A 599 2.99 48.22 -5.81
CA ILE A 599 2.87 47.70 -4.45
C ILE A 599 2.00 48.61 -3.59
N GLU A 600 2.12 49.94 -3.74
CA GLU A 600 1.26 50.89 -3.04
C GLU A 600 -0.21 50.75 -3.47
N ARG A 601 -0.47 50.57 -4.78
CA ARG A 601 -1.84 50.35 -5.30
C ARG A 601 -2.46 49.06 -4.77
N LEU A 602 -1.72 47.96 -4.71
CA LEU A 602 -2.21 46.68 -4.15
C LEU A 602 -2.44 46.74 -2.63
N ARG A 603 -1.64 47.54 -1.91
CA ARG A 603 -1.80 47.76 -0.46
C ARG A 603 -2.85 48.82 -0.11
N SER A 604 -3.30 49.62 -1.06
CA SER A 604 -4.33 50.65 -0.85
C SER A 604 -5.64 50.05 -0.33
N GLU A 605 -6.28 50.73 0.62
CA GLU A 605 -7.64 50.43 1.10
C GLU A 605 -8.74 51.18 0.32
N ASP A 606 -8.35 52.08 -0.58
CA ASP A 606 -9.29 52.80 -1.44
C ASP A 606 -9.74 51.90 -2.62
N PRO A 607 -11.04 51.58 -2.75
CA PRO A 607 -11.58 50.79 -3.86
C PRO A 607 -11.29 51.40 -5.23
N GLU A 608 -11.19 52.72 -5.32
CA GLU A 608 -10.93 53.43 -6.57
C GLU A 608 -9.46 53.37 -6.99
N ALA A 609 -8.56 52.94 -6.10
CA ALA A 609 -7.13 52.88 -6.38
C ALA A 609 -6.76 51.92 -7.51
N LEU A 610 -7.57 50.88 -7.72
CA LEU A 610 -7.38 49.88 -8.78
C LEU A 610 -8.42 49.98 -9.90
N ALA A 611 -9.42 50.87 -9.81
CA ALA A 611 -10.52 50.92 -10.76
C ALA A 611 -10.14 51.29 -12.22
N PRO A 612 -9.22 52.26 -12.47
CA PRO A 612 -8.87 52.66 -13.83
C PRO A 612 -8.23 51.52 -14.64
N VAL A 613 -8.58 51.41 -15.93
CA VAL A 613 -8.11 50.32 -16.82
C VAL A 613 -6.58 50.28 -16.95
N GLU A 614 -5.96 51.45 -17.03
CA GLU A 614 -4.52 51.71 -17.07
C GLU A 614 -3.78 51.36 -15.76
N VAL A 615 -4.53 51.05 -14.70
CA VAL A 615 -4.01 50.52 -13.44
C VAL A 615 -4.34 49.04 -13.30
N ILE A 616 -5.60 48.63 -13.54
CA ILE A 616 -6.04 47.27 -13.28
C ILE A 616 -5.41 46.23 -14.20
N GLN A 617 -5.22 46.57 -15.49
CA GLN A 617 -4.63 45.62 -16.43
C GLN A 617 -3.17 45.30 -16.06
N PRO A 618 -2.28 46.29 -15.84
CA PRO A 618 -0.93 46.02 -15.32
C PRO A 618 -0.92 45.32 -13.95
N ALA A 619 -1.83 45.68 -13.04
CA ALA A 619 -1.93 45.02 -11.74
C ALA A 619 -2.31 43.54 -11.88
N LEU A 620 -3.31 43.21 -12.69
CA LEU A 620 -3.71 41.81 -12.96
C LEU A 620 -2.60 41.02 -13.67
N PHE A 621 -1.88 41.64 -14.61
CA PHE A 621 -0.70 41.02 -15.22
C PHE A 621 0.34 40.62 -14.17
N ALA A 622 0.71 41.55 -13.29
CA ALA A 622 1.69 41.27 -12.24
C ALA A 622 1.19 40.21 -11.23
N MET A 623 -0.11 40.23 -10.91
CA MET A 623 -0.77 39.21 -10.09
C MET A 623 -0.68 37.83 -10.72
N MET A 624 -1.02 37.70 -12.01
CA MET A 624 -0.97 36.44 -12.75
C MET A 624 0.45 35.84 -12.76
N LEU A 625 1.48 36.67 -12.99
CA LEU A 625 2.87 36.23 -12.93
C LEU A 625 3.29 35.82 -11.51
N GLY A 626 2.88 36.59 -10.49
CA GLY A 626 3.15 36.25 -9.10
C GLY A 626 2.51 34.92 -8.69
N LEU A 627 1.26 34.68 -9.08
CA LEU A 627 0.56 33.42 -8.79
C LEU A 627 1.15 32.24 -9.56
N ALA A 628 1.59 32.43 -10.80
CA ALA A 628 2.33 31.41 -11.53
C ALA A 628 3.65 31.05 -10.80
N ALA A 629 4.33 32.04 -10.22
CA ALA A 629 5.52 31.80 -9.39
C ALA A 629 5.20 31.04 -8.10
N VAL A 630 4.06 31.32 -7.46
CA VAL A 630 3.60 30.55 -6.27
C VAL A 630 3.32 29.10 -6.63
N TRP A 631 2.65 28.81 -7.75
CA TRP A 631 2.43 27.42 -8.16
C TRP A 631 3.75 26.68 -8.38
N ARG A 632 4.73 27.33 -9.03
CA ARG A 632 6.08 26.78 -9.23
C ARG A 632 6.80 26.53 -7.89
N GLU A 633 6.71 27.46 -6.94
CA GLU A 633 7.21 27.29 -5.56
C GLU A 633 6.54 26.11 -4.84
N LEU A 634 5.26 25.84 -5.13
CA LEU A 634 4.51 24.72 -4.56
C LEU A 634 4.72 23.39 -5.30
N GLY A 635 5.62 23.33 -6.29
CA GLY A 635 5.94 22.12 -7.05
C GLY A 635 5.03 21.86 -8.26
N VAL A 636 4.34 22.88 -8.78
CA VAL A 636 3.47 22.75 -9.94
C VAL A 636 3.96 23.65 -11.07
N THR A 637 4.38 23.03 -12.16
CA THR A 637 4.80 23.69 -13.41
C THR A 637 3.79 23.42 -14.51
N PRO A 638 3.46 24.41 -15.36
CA PRO A 638 2.60 24.16 -16.50
C PRO A 638 3.35 23.44 -17.62
N ASP A 639 2.66 22.53 -18.29
CA ASP A 639 3.06 21.93 -19.56
C ASP A 639 2.65 22.79 -20.76
N ALA A 640 1.59 23.60 -20.61
CA ALA A 640 1.16 24.58 -21.60
C ALA A 640 0.47 25.79 -20.93
N VAL A 641 0.30 26.87 -21.69
CA VAL A 641 -0.40 28.08 -21.23
C VAL A 641 -1.46 28.56 -22.20
N ILE A 642 -2.55 29.10 -21.65
CA ILE A 642 -3.64 29.74 -22.38
C ILE A 642 -3.93 31.08 -21.73
N GLY A 643 -4.16 32.12 -22.52
CA GLY A 643 -4.57 33.42 -22.00
C GLY A 643 -5.89 33.88 -22.60
N HIS A 644 -6.71 34.56 -21.81
CA HIS A 644 -7.99 35.11 -22.23
C HIS A 644 -7.86 36.63 -22.40
N SER A 645 -8.01 37.13 -23.64
CA SER A 645 -7.83 38.56 -23.95
C SER A 645 -6.47 39.07 -23.46
N GLN A 646 -6.43 40.07 -22.56
CA GLN A 646 -5.20 40.57 -21.95
C GLN A 646 -4.41 39.52 -21.17
N GLY A 647 -5.06 38.44 -20.71
CA GLY A 647 -4.40 37.33 -20.03
C GLY A 647 -3.34 36.63 -20.89
N GLU A 648 -3.44 36.73 -22.22
CA GLU A 648 -2.39 36.25 -23.12
C GLU A 648 -1.05 36.95 -22.93
N ILE A 649 -1.03 38.17 -22.41
CA ILE A 649 0.23 38.88 -22.13
C ILE A 649 0.99 38.18 -20.99
N ALA A 650 0.28 37.74 -19.95
CA ALA A 650 0.85 36.94 -18.88
C ALA A 650 1.24 35.54 -19.39
N ALA A 651 0.38 34.90 -20.19
CA ALA A 651 0.69 33.60 -20.80
C ALA A 651 1.98 33.66 -21.65
N ALA A 652 2.12 34.66 -22.52
CA ALA A 652 3.31 34.85 -23.35
C ALA A 652 4.59 35.07 -22.53
N CYS A 653 4.50 35.81 -21.42
CA CYS A 653 5.63 35.98 -20.51
C CYS A 653 5.99 34.67 -19.77
N VAL A 654 4.99 33.92 -19.30
CA VAL A 654 5.20 32.63 -18.61
C VAL A 654 5.77 31.57 -19.54
N ALA A 655 5.37 31.61 -20.82
CA ALA A 655 5.91 30.75 -21.89
C ALA A 655 7.30 31.16 -22.38
N GLY A 656 7.86 32.29 -21.92
CA GLY A 656 9.16 32.80 -22.39
C GLY A 656 9.12 33.47 -23.77
N ALA A 657 7.94 33.58 -24.39
CA ALA A 657 7.77 34.22 -25.69
C ALA A 657 7.94 35.76 -25.65
N LEU A 658 7.70 36.37 -24.48
CA LEU A 658 8.04 37.76 -24.19
C LEU A 658 8.90 37.84 -22.93
N SER A 659 9.86 38.78 -22.90
CA SER A 659 10.53 39.13 -21.64
C SER A 659 9.56 39.85 -20.71
N LEU A 660 9.89 39.94 -19.43
CA LEU A 660 9.11 40.68 -18.44
C LEU A 660 8.93 42.15 -18.86
N GLU A 661 9.99 42.77 -19.37
CA GLU A 661 10.00 44.16 -19.81
C GLU A 661 9.08 44.38 -21.02
N ASP A 662 9.15 43.50 -22.01
CA ASP A 662 8.31 43.61 -23.20
C ASP A 662 6.83 43.31 -22.88
N ALA A 663 6.55 42.30 -22.05
CA ALA A 663 5.20 42.04 -21.58
C ALA A 663 4.64 43.21 -20.74
N ALA A 664 5.46 43.83 -19.88
CA ALA A 664 5.12 45.04 -19.14
C ALA A 664 4.81 46.22 -20.09
N ARG A 665 5.59 46.39 -21.17
CA ARG A 665 5.33 47.37 -22.23
C ARG A 665 4.00 47.12 -22.91
N VAL A 666 3.70 45.86 -23.29
CA VAL A 666 2.42 45.51 -23.91
C VAL A 666 1.26 45.88 -22.98
N VAL A 667 1.24 45.43 -21.73
CA VAL A 667 0.09 45.66 -20.84
C VAL A 667 -0.07 47.13 -20.44
N ALA A 668 1.02 47.85 -20.17
CA ALA A 668 0.96 49.25 -19.77
C ALA A 668 0.50 50.15 -20.93
N LEU A 669 1.14 50.02 -22.10
CA LEU A 669 0.85 50.89 -23.24
C LEU A 669 -0.52 50.58 -23.83
N ARG A 670 -0.93 49.30 -23.89
CA ARG A 670 -2.28 48.89 -24.31
C ARG A 670 -3.34 49.52 -23.43
N SER A 671 -3.22 49.38 -22.11
CA SER A 671 -4.24 49.86 -21.18
C SER A 671 -4.35 51.38 -21.16
N GLN A 672 -3.24 52.10 -21.32
CA GLN A 672 -3.23 53.55 -21.53
C GLN A 672 -3.94 53.97 -22.81
N ILE A 673 -3.70 53.30 -23.94
CA ILE A 673 -4.39 53.60 -25.21
C ILE A 673 -5.90 53.34 -25.08
N ILE A 674 -6.32 52.28 -24.37
CA ILE A 674 -7.73 52.02 -24.08
C ILE A 674 -8.33 53.18 -23.28
N ALA A 675 -7.65 53.63 -22.22
CA ALA A 675 -8.08 54.76 -21.40
C ALA A 675 -8.17 56.06 -22.21
N GLU A 676 -7.20 56.33 -23.08
CA GLU A 676 -7.12 57.53 -23.91
C GLU A 676 -8.20 57.58 -25.01
N GLN A 677 -8.53 56.45 -25.64
CA GLN A 677 -9.27 56.44 -26.90
C GLN A 677 -10.62 55.70 -26.88
N LEU A 678 -10.84 54.81 -25.90
CA LEU A 678 -12.04 53.96 -25.84
C LEU A 678 -12.91 54.19 -24.62
N ARG A 679 -12.38 54.85 -23.58
CA ARG A 679 -13.12 55.15 -22.34
C ARG A 679 -14.43 55.89 -22.63
N GLY A 680 -15.51 55.42 -22.02
CA GLY A 680 -16.88 55.94 -22.15
C GLY A 680 -17.56 55.64 -23.49
N ALA A 681 -16.87 55.01 -24.45
CA ALA A 681 -17.35 54.84 -25.82
C ALA A 681 -17.88 53.43 -26.12
N GLY A 682 -18.00 52.55 -25.12
CA GLY A 682 -18.46 51.18 -25.32
C GLY A 682 -18.88 50.49 -24.03
N ALA A 683 -19.60 49.38 -24.17
CA ALA A 683 -19.99 48.50 -23.08
C ALA A 683 -19.80 47.03 -23.48
N MET A 684 -19.77 46.15 -22.49
CA MET A 684 -19.69 44.70 -22.67
C MET A 684 -20.68 43.97 -21.77
N ALA A 685 -21.18 42.83 -22.22
CA ALA A 685 -22.13 42.01 -21.45
C ALA A 685 -21.85 40.52 -21.61
N LEU A 686 -21.88 39.80 -20.49
CA LEU A 686 -21.88 38.34 -20.43
C LEU A 686 -23.28 37.82 -20.75
N VAL A 687 -23.39 36.78 -21.57
CA VAL A 687 -24.63 36.13 -21.95
C VAL A 687 -24.49 34.62 -21.82
N SER A 688 -25.46 33.95 -21.19
CA SER A 688 -25.50 32.49 -21.05
C SER A 688 -26.00 31.79 -22.31
N GLN A 689 -25.31 31.99 -23.43
CA GLN A 689 -25.57 31.34 -24.72
C GLN A 689 -24.25 31.09 -25.46
N PRO A 690 -24.19 30.06 -26.32
CA PRO A 690 -23.04 29.86 -27.20
C PRO A 690 -22.97 30.96 -28.25
N ALA A 691 -21.76 31.26 -28.70
CA ALA A 691 -21.52 32.34 -29.65
C ALA A 691 -22.31 32.20 -30.96
N ALA A 692 -22.44 30.98 -31.50
CA ALA A 692 -23.20 30.73 -32.72
C ALA A 692 -24.69 31.15 -32.61
N ALA A 693 -25.30 30.97 -31.43
CA ALA A 693 -26.69 31.39 -31.19
C ALA A 693 -26.81 32.92 -31.13
N LEU A 694 -25.83 33.60 -30.54
CA LEU A 694 -25.77 35.05 -30.51
C LEU A 694 -25.53 35.64 -31.91
N GLU A 695 -24.65 35.03 -32.70
CA GLU A 695 -24.39 35.45 -34.08
C GLU A 695 -25.63 35.33 -34.95
N ALA A 696 -26.36 34.22 -34.86
CA ALA A 696 -27.63 34.05 -35.57
C ALA A 696 -28.65 35.15 -35.20
N ARG A 697 -28.77 35.46 -33.90
CA ARG A 697 -29.68 36.51 -33.42
C ARG A 697 -29.26 37.92 -33.86
N LEU A 698 -27.96 38.21 -33.85
CA LEU A 698 -27.43 39.50 -34.31
C LEU A 698 -27.59 39.67 -35.83
N ALA A 699 -27.54 38.58 -36.59
CA ALA A 699 -27.84 38.59 -38.03
C ALA A 699 -29.31 38.96 -38.32
N ASP A 700 -30.24 38.54 -37.45
CA ASP A 700 -31.67 38.91 -37.53
C ASP A 700 -31.96 40.33 -37.04
N ALA A 701 -31.02 40.95 -36.31
CA ALA A 701 -31.13 42.31 -35.77
C ALA A 701 -29.96 43.23 -36.19
N PRO A 702 -29.72 43.44 -37.50
CA PRO A 702 -28.53 44.14 -38.01
C PRO A 702 -28.45 45.62 -37.62
N ALA A 703 -29.55 46.18 -37.08
CA ALA A 703 -29.60 47.54 -36.57
C ALA A 703 -28.91 47.73 -35.20
N LEU A 704 -28.51 46.64 -34.52
CA LEU A 704 -27.76 46.68 -33.26
C LEU A 704 -26.26 46.57 -33.53
N PRO A 705 -25.46 47.64 -33.36
CA PRO A 705 -24.00 47.60 -33.56
C PRO A 705 -23.28 46.89 -32.40
N VAL A 706 -23.50 45.58 -32.30
CA VAL A 706 -22.94 44.68 -31.27
C VAL A 706 -22.19 43.54 -31.95
N SER A 707 -21.03 43.17 -31.41
CA SER A 707 -20.21 42.04 -31.86
C SER A 707 -20.14 40.97 -30.77
N VAL A 708 -20.00 39.70 -31.15
CA VAL A 708 -19.59 38.65 -30.21
C VAL A 708 -18.10 38.80 -29.94
N ALA A 709 -17.77 39.27 -28.75
CA ALA A 709 -16.44 39.64 -28.31
C ALA A 709 -15.62 38.44 -27.82
N VAL A 710 -16.30 37.51 -27.14
CA VAL A 710 -15.69 36.34 -26.50
C VAL A 710 -16.62 35.16 -26.64
N ASP A 711 -16.03 34.02 -26.97
CA ASP A 711 -16.66 32.71 -26.86
C ASP A 711 -15.95 31.92 -25.77
N ASN A 712 -16.60 31.79 -24.61
CA ASN A 712 -16.04 31.04 -23.50
C ASN A 712 -16.31 29.53 -23.63
N GLY A 713 -17.21 29.11 -24.51
CA GLY A 713 -17.67 27.73 -24.63
C GLY A 713 -19.20 27.60 -24.75
N PRO A 714 -19.74 26.40 -24.56
CA PRO A 714 -21.12 26.07 -24.92
C PRO A 714 -22.18 26.81 -24.11
N GLY A 715 -21.90 27.20 -22.86
CA GLY A 715 -22.86 27.88 -21.98
C GLY A 715 -22.68 29.38 -21.85
N SER A 716 -21.62 29.98 -22.42
CA SER A 716 -21.22 31.36 -22.08
C SER A 716 -20.49 32.09 -23.19
N SER A 717 -20.91 33.33 -23.47
CA SER A 717 -20.27 34.23 -24.42
C SER A 717 -20.35 35.68 -23.94
N VAL A 718 -19.50 36.56 -24.49
CA VAL A 718 -19.53 38.00 -24.19
C VAL A 718 -19.80 38.76 -25.47
N VAL A 719 -20.67 39.76 -25.39
CA VAL A 719 -20.93 40.72 -26.46
C VAL A 719 -20.32 42.08 -26.11
N SER A 720 -19.90 42.83 -27.12
CA SER A 720 -19.38 44.20 -26.96
C SER A 720 -19.86 45.12 -28.07
N GLY A 721 -20.02 46.41 -27.75
CA GLY A 721 -20.51 47.39 -28.71
C GLY A 721 -20.83 48.72 -28.04
N GLU A 722 -21.68 49.52 -28.69
CA GLU A 722 -22.14 50.79 -28.14
C GLU A 722 -22.99 50.58 -26.88
N PRO A 723 -22.89 51.46 -25.85
CA PRO A 723 -23.59 51.26 -24.57
C PRO A 723 -25.09 51.07 -24.71
N GLN A 724 -25.75 51.87 -25.56
CA GLN A 724 -27.19 51.78 -25.79
C GLN A 724 -27.58 50.49 -26.51
N ALA A 725 -26.76 50.03 -27.46
CA ALA A 725 -27.01 48.80 -28.21
C ALA A 725 -26.84 47.54 -27.33
N VAL A 726 -25.80 47.51 -26.49
CA VAL A 726 -25.61 46.44 -25.51
C VAL A 726 -26.72 46.43 -24.47
N ALA A 727 -27.16 47.60 -23.98
CA ALA A 727 -28.28 47.70 -23.05
C ALA A 727 -29.61 47.22 -23.68
N ALA A 728 -29.86 47.54 -24.95
CA ALA A 728 -31.04 47.06 -25.68
C ALA A 728 -31.03 45.54 -25.85
N LEU A 729 -29.87 44.95 -26.22
CA LEU A 729 -29.71 43.50 -26.33
C LEU A 729 -29.88 42.82 -24.97
N LEU A 730 -29.30 43.36 -23.89
CA LEU A 730 -29.48 42.88 -22.52
C LEU A 730 -30.97 42.81 -22.14
N ALA A 731 -31.71 43.90 -22.36
CA ALA A 731 -33.14 43.96 -22.05
C ALA A 731 -33.95 42.95 -22.87
N LEU A 732 -33.61 42.78 -24.16
CA LEU A 732 -34.25 41.77 -25.02
C LEU A 732 -34.01 40.36 -24.49
N LEU A 733 -32.76 39.98 -24.25
CA LEU A 733 -32.38 38.65 -23.76
C LEU A 733 -33.03 38.34 -22.40
N GLN A 734 -33.02 39.32 -21.49
CA GLN A 734 -33.67 39.19 -20.19
C GLN A 734 -35.19 39.01 -20.30
N SER A 735 -35.84 39.67 -21.26
CA SER A 735 -37.27 39.50 -21.53
C SER A 735 -37.62 38.10 -22.07
N GLU A 736 -36.65 37.43 -22.71
CA GLU A 736 -36.77 36.06 -23.20
C GLU A 736 -36.33 35.01 -22.16
N GLY A 737 -35.97 35.42 -20.93
CA GLY A 737 -35.50 34.52 -19.88
C GLY A 737 -34.06 34.04 -20.06
N VAL A 738 -33.28 34.65 -20.96
CA VAL A 738 -31.85 34.36 -21.13
C VAL A 738 -31.06 35.18 -20.11
N PHE A 739 -30.21 34.52 -19.31
CA PHE A 739 -29.35 35.22 -18.38
C PHE A 739 -28.33 36.07 -19.15
N ALA A 740 -28.33 37.37 -18.86
CA ALA A 740 -27.38 38.32 -19.43
C ALA A 740 -27.08 39.43 -18.43
N ARG A 741 -25.79 39.79 -18.28
CA ARG A 741 -25.31 40.74 -17.28
C ARG A 741 -24.23 41.65 -17.85
N ALA A 742 -24.35 42.96 -17.62
CA ALA A 742 -23.30 43.92 -17.95
C ALA A 742 -22.00 43.62 -17.20
N ILE A 743 -20.88 43.72 -17.89
CA ILE A 743 -19.53 43.61 -17.32
C ILE A 743 -19.11 45.02 -16.89
N GLN A 744 -18.45 45.13 -15.73
CA GLN A 744 -17.98 46.40 -15.16
C GLN A 744 -16.74 46.90 -15.92
N VAL A 745 -16.96 47.40 -17.13
CA VAL A 745 -16.00 48.08 -17.99
C VAL A 745 -16.69 49.26 -18.67
N ASP A 746 -15.95 50.35 -18.87
CA ASP A 746 -16.42 51.57 -19.51
C ASP A 746 -15.95 51.70 -20.96
N TYR A 747 -15.50 50.61 -21.57
CA TYR A 747 -15.05 50.53 -22.95
C TYR A 747 -15.50 49.20 -23.59
N ALA A 748 -15.45 49.12 -24.92
CA ALA A 748 -15.71 47.91 -25.68
C ALA A 748 -14.44 47.42 -26.38
N SER A 749 -13.94 46.24 -26.00
CA SER A 749 -12.88 45.51 -26.72
C SER A 749 -13.45 44.45 -27.66
N HIS A 750 -12.62 43.86 -28.52
CA HIS A 750 -12.97 42.76 -29.42
C HIS A 750 -14.11 43.09 -30.41
N CYS A 751 -14.25 44.36 -30.78
CA CYS A 751 -15.23 44.85 -31.75
C CYS A 751 -14.64 45.98 -32.61
N GLY A 752 -15.43 46.49 -33.56
CA GLY A 752 -15.02 47.56 -34.48
C GLY A 752 -14.54 48.84 -33.79
N ALA A 753 -15.01 49.15 -32.57
CA ALA A 753 -14.59 50.34 -31.83
C ALA A 753 -13.07 50.40 -31.58
N VAL A 754 -12.40 49.24 -31.51
CA VAL A 754 -10.96 49.10 -31.28
C VAL A 754 -10.13 49.57 -32.47
N GLU A 755 -10.67 49.64 -33.68
CA GLU A 755 -9.92 50.04 -34.89
C GLU A 755 -9.28 51.42 -34.77
N ARG A 756 -9.88 52.31 -33.97
CA ARG A 756 -9.33 53.64 -33.61
C ARG A 756 -7.96 53.56 -32.94
N THR A 757 -7.70 52.49 -32.20
CA THR A 757 -6.45 52.29 -31.44
C THR A 757 -5.31 51.72 -32.28
N ARG A 758 -5.58 51.29 -33.52
CA ARG A 758 -4.63 50.52 -34.35
C ARG A 758 -3.32 51.25 -34.56
N GLU A 759 -3.37 52.50 -35.01
CA GLU A 759 -2.15 53.28 -35.30
C GLU A 759 -1.33 53.51 -34.03
N ALA A 760 -1.98 53.85 -32.92
CA ALA A 760 -1.32 54.08 -31.65
C ALA A 760 -0.66 52.81 -31.10
N LEU A 761 -1.32 51.65 -31.18
CA LEU A 761 -0.77 50.37 -30.74
C LEU A 761 0.45 49.96 -31.58
N LEU A 762 0.34 50.02 -32.90
CA LEU A 762 1.44 49.65 -33.80
C LEU A 762 2.66 50.57 -33.60
N ALA A 763 2.44 51.86 -33.39
CA ALA A 763 3.51 52.81 -33.15
C ALA A 763 4.18 52.61 -31.77
N ARG A 764 3.40 52.45 -30.70
CA ARG A 764 3.92 52.35 -29.32
C ARG A 764 4.53 50.98 -29.00
N LEU A 765 4.10 49.91 -29.69
CA LEU A 765 4.59 48.54 -29.51
C LEU A 765 5.57 48.09 -30.60
N GLY A 766 5.96 48.96 -31.55
CA GLY A 766 6.80 48.57 -32.69
C GLY A 766 8.23 48.10 -32.35
N ALA A 767 8.67 48.29 -31.11
CA ALA A 767 10.01 47.91 -30.64
C ALA A 767 10.00 46.68 -29.70
N LEU A 768 8.97 45.84 -29.78
CA LEU A 768 8.95 44.55 -29.09
C LEU A 768 9.91 43.55 -29.75
N GLU A 769 10.49 42.67 -28.95
CA GLU A 769 11.36 41.58 -29.41
C GLU A 769 10.79 40.21 -29.00
N PRO A 770 9.73 39.72 -29.68
CA PRO A 770 9.18 38.39 -29.40
C PRO A 770 10.21 37.29 -29.65
N ARG A 771 10.15 36.26 -28.81
CA ARG A 771 11.08 35.13 -28.79
C ARG A 771 10.34 33.84 -29.11
N ALA A 772 11.09 32.79 -29.44
CA ALA A 772 10.52 31.46 -29.50
C ALA A 772 10.00 31.07 -28.10
N ALA A 773 8.77 30.57 -28.03
CA ALA A 773 8.19 30.11 -26.78
C ALA A 773 8.94 28.86 -26.27
N GLU A 774 9.29 28.87 -24.98
CA GLU A 774 9.91 27.75 -24.27
C GLU A 774 8.87 26.73 -23.81
N LEU A 775 7.64 27.19 -23.56
CA LEU A 775 6.48 26.35 -23.26
C LEU A 775 5.41 26.50 -24.36
N PRO A 776 4.70 25.42 -24.72
CA PRO A 776 3.52 25.50 -25.57
C PRO A 776 2.54 26.58 -25.09
N MET A 777 2.14 27.46 -26.02
CA MET A 777 1.13 28.49 -25.79
C MET A 777 0.03 28.32 -26.82
N LEU A 778 -1.22 28.15 -26.38
CA LEU A 778 -2.37 28.18 -27.28
C LEU A 778 -2.99 29.57 -27.24
N SER A 779 -3.06 30.20 -28.42
CA SER A 779 -3.67 31.51 -28.59
C SER A 779 -5.18 31.37 -28.68
N THR A 780 -5.90 32.19 -27.92
CA THR A 780 -7.35 32.37 -28.04
C THR A 780 -7.73 33.29 -29.21
N VAL A 781 -6.78 33.96 -29.85
CA VAL A 781 -7.03 34.73 -31.08
C VAL A 781 -7.16 33.78 -32.27
N THR A 782 -6.31 32.76 -32.34
CA THR A 782 -6.28 31.79 -33.46
C THR A 782 -6.93 30.45 -33.11
N ALA A 783 -7.18 30.17 -31.82
CA ALA A 783 -7.55 28.86 -31.28
C ALA A 783 -6.57 27.75 -31.71
N ALA A 784 -5.28 28.07 -31.72
CA ALA A 784 -4.22 27.16 -32.14
C ALA A 784 -2.92 27.47 -31.38
N PRO A 785 -1.97 26.52 -31.33
CA PRO A 785 -0.63 26.77 -30.82
C PRO A 785 0.06 27.92 -31.55
N VAL A 786 0.80 28.73 -30.80
CA VAL A 786 1.65 29.82 -31.31
C VAL A 786 3.11 29.60 -30.92
N HIS A 787 4.04 29.97 -31.79
CA HIS A 787 5.47 29.72 -31.60
C HIS A 787 6.23 30.87 -30.92
N GLY A 788 5.56 31.99 -30.67
CA GLY A 788 6.10 33.14 -29.94
C GLY A 788 6.67 34.27 -30.82
N ALA A 789 7.40 33.94 -31.90
CA ALA A 789 7.97 34.95 -32.81
C ALA A 789 6.90 35.84 -33.50
N GLU A 790 5.68 35.33 -33.61
CA GLU A 790 4.53 36.03 -34.20
C GLU A 790 3.82 37.00 -33.24
N LEU A 791 4.22 37.06 -31.97
CA LEU A 791 3.61 37.91 -30.93
C LEU A 791 4.07 39.39 -31.02
N ASP A 792 4.08 39.93 -32.23
CA ASP A 792 4.48 41.30 -32.53
C ASP A 792 3.39 42.34 -32.20
N ALA A 793 3.67 43.62 -32.45
CA ALA A 793 2.68 44.70 -32.27
C ALA A 793 1.36 44.45 -33.03
N GLY A 794 1.44 43.82 -34.21
CA GLY A 794 0.29 43.44 -35.01
C GLY A 794 -0.55 42.36 -34.33
N TYR A 795 0.08 41.38 -33.69
CA TYR A 795 -0.59 40.38 -32.88
C TYR A 795 -1.31 41.01 -31.70
N TRP A 796 -0.66 41.89 -30.94
CA TRP A 796 -1.30 42.50 -29.77
C TRP A 796 -2.47 43.43 -30.13
N TYR A 797 -2.42 44.06 -31.31
CA TYR A 797 -3.59 44.71 -31.90
C TYR A 797 -4.70 43.69 -32.22
N ARG A 798 -4.38 42.57 -32.89
CA ARG A 798 -5.36 41.51 -33.18
C ARG A 798 -5.96 40.94 -31.89
N ASN A 799 -5.17 40.71 -30.85
CA ASN A 799 -5.65 40.26 -29.55
C ASN A 799 -6.69 41.23 -28.96
N LEU A 800 -6.48 42.55 -29.05
CA LEU A 800 -7.47 43.53 -28.57
C LEU A 800 -8.69 43.65 -29.50
N ARG A 801 -8.52 43.45 -30.81
CA ARG A 801 -9.56 43.71 -31.84
C ARG A 801 -10.43 42.50 -32.17
N GLN A 802 -9.86 41.31 -32.24
CA GLN A 802 -10.53 40.09 -32.69
C GLN A 802 -11.28 39.41 -31.55
N ARG A 803 -12.22 38.54 -31.90
CA ARG A 803 -12.94 37.70 -30.94
C ARG A 803 -11.96 36.77 -30.19
N VAL A 804 -12.19 36.62 -28.90
CA VAL A 804 -11.49 35.64 -28.05
C VAL A 804 -12.19 34.29 -28.19
N ARG A 805 -11.56 33.31 -28.83
CA ARG A 805 -12.05 31.93 -29.03
C ARG A 805 -11.54 31.03 -27.90
N PHE A 806 -12.00 31.29 -26.68
CA PHE A 806 -11.50 30.60 -25.48
C PHE A 806 -11.97 29.15 -25.41
N GLY A 807 -13.26 28.88 -25.65
CA GLY A 807 -13.80 27.52 -25.66
C GLY A 807 -13.04 26.60 -26.63
N GLU A 808 -12.82 27.09 -27.85
CA GLU A 808 -12.07 26.36 -28.89
C GLU A 808 -10.59 26.13 -28.53
N ALA A 809 -9.95 27.05 -27.80
CA ALA A 809 -8.58 26.86 -27.32
C ALA A 809 -8.50 25.79 -26.21
N ILE A 810 -9.51 25.70 -25.34
CA ILE A 810 -9.61 24.63 -24.34
C ILE A 810 -9.86 23.29 -25.02
N GLU A 811 -10.74 23.24 -26.01
CA GLU A 811 -10.95 22.04 -26.83
C GLU A 811 -9.67 21.56 -27.52
N ALA A 812 -8.92 22.48 -28.13
CA ALA A 812 -7.63 22.16 -28.74
C ALA A 812 -6.61 21.61 -27.72
N ALA A 813 -6.59 22.16 -26.50
CA ALA A 813 -5.72 21.64 -25.44
C ALA A 813 -6.13 20.22 -25.00
N ILE A 814 -7.43 19.94 -24.92
CA ILE A 814 -7.94 18.58 -24.64
C ILE A 814 -7.50 17.61 -25.74
N ASP A 815 -7.59 18.03 -27.01
CA ASP A 815 -7.16 17.24 -28.16
C ASP A 815 -5.65 16.94 -28.17
N GLU A 816 -4.85 17.80 -27.55
CA GLU A 816 -3.41 17.60 -27.33
C GLU A 816 -3.07 16.76 -26.09
N GLY A 817 -4.08 16.31 -25.33
CA GLY A 817 -3.92 15.43 -24.17
C GLY A 817 -3.81 16.16 -22.83
N HIS A 818 -4.11 17.46 -22.77
CA HIS A 818 -4.17 18.20 -21.52
C HIS A 818 -5.47 17.89 -20.75
N ALA A 819 -5.35 17.57 -19.46
CA ALA A 819 -6.48 17.15 -18.62
C ALA A 819 -6.71 18.04 -17.39
N VAL A 820 -5.74 18.88 -17.02
CA VAL A 820 -5.81 19.70 -15.81
C VAL A 820 -5.66 21.17 -16.17
N PHE A 821 -6.67 21.97 -15.84
CA PHE A 821 -6.69 23.40 -16.12
C PHE A 821 -6.71 24.20 -14.82
N VAL A 822 -5.66 24.99 -14.60
CA VAL A 822 -5.49 25.82 -13.41
C VAL A 822 -5.67 27.28 -13.81
N GLU A 823 -6.74 27.91 -13.34
CA GLU A 823 -6.93 29.35 -13.50
C GLU A 823 -6.00 30.12 -12.56
N VAL A 824 -5.01 30.79 -13.13
CA VAL A 824 -3.98 31.54 -12.42
C VAL A 824 -4.46 32.96 -12.17
N SER A 825 -5.30 33.16 -11.15
CA SER A 825 -5.99 34.43 -10.94
C SER A 825 -6.29 34.75 -9.47
N PRO A 826 -6.51 36.04 -9.13
CA PRO A 826 -6.94 36.44 -7.79
C PRO A 826 -8.35 35.97 -7.42
N HIS A 827 -9.17 35.56 -8.39
CA HIS A 827 -10.50 35.00 -8.18
C HIS A 827 -10.94 34.26 -9.45
N PRO A 828 -11.49 33.02 -9.35
CA PRO A 828 -11.93 32.26 -10.52
C PRO A 828 -13.05 32.97 -11.28
N VAL A 829 -12.86 33.14 -12.58
CA VAL A 829 -13.88 33.71 -13.50
C VAL A 829 -14.08 32.87 -14.77
N LEU A 830 -13.17 31.93 -15.05
CA LEU A 830 -13.21 31.03 -16.22
C LEU A 830 -13.40 29.56 -15.84
N THR A 831 -13.30 29.19 -14.56
CA THR A 831 -13.43 27.79 -14.11
C THR A 831 -14.73 27.13 -14.56
N LEU A 832 -15.87 27.83 -14.48
CA LEU A 832 -17.14 27.29 -14.96
C LEU A 832 -17.12 27.01 -16.47
N ALA A 833 -16.59 27.95 -17.27
CA ALA A 833 -16.53 27.80 -18.72
C ALA A 833 -15.63 26.62 -19.13
N MET A 834 -14.48 26.45 -18.47
CA MET A 834 -13.61 25.30 -18.72
C MET A 834 -14.27 23.98 -18.32
N ALA A 835 -15.00 23.95 -17.21
CA ALA A 835 -15.74 22.76 -16.78
C ALA A 835 -16.85 22.39 -17.78
N GLU A 836 -17.59 23.38 -18.30
CA GLU A 836 -18.62 23.17 -19.33
C GLU A 836 -18.01 22.60 -20.63
N VAL A 837 -16.80 23.02 -21.02
CA VAL A 837 -16.11 22.45 -22.18
C VAL A 837 -15.69 20.99 -21.93
N LEU A 838 -15.15 20.68 -20.75
CA LEU A 838 -14.81 19.30 -20.38
C LEU A 838 -16.05 18.39 -20.40
N ASP A 839 -17.16 18.84 -19.81
CA ASP A 839 -18.42 18.09 -19.78
C ASP A 839 -18.97 17.87 -21.19
N ALA A 840 -18.97 18.91 -22.04
CA ALA A 840 -19.43 18.82 -23.43
C ALA A 840 -18.59 17.86 -24.28
N ARG A 841 -17.31 17.68 -23.94
CA ARG A 841 -16.39 16.75 -24.60
C ARG A 841 -16.32 15.38 -23.93
N GLU A 842 -17.08 15.15 -22.85
CA GLU A 842 -17.00 13.96 -21.99
C GLU A 842 -15.56 13.65 -21.54
N ALA A 843 -14.73 14.69 -21.40
CA ALA A 843 -13.31 14.56 -21.09
C ALA A 843 -13.09 14.35 -19.59
N ARG A 844 -12.22 13.40 -19.22
CA ARG A 844 -11.78 13.25 -17.84
C ARG A 844 -10.72 14.30 -17.52
N GLY A 845 -11.02 15.18 -16.59
CA GLY A 845 -10.10 16.26 -16.22
C GLY A 845 -10.47 16.97 -14.93
N ALA A 846 -9.69 17.98 -14.59
CA ALA A 846 -9.90 18.82 -13.42
C ALA A 846 -9.76 20.30 -13.78
N VAL A 847 -10.64 21.12 -13.20
CA VAL A 847 -10.59 22.59 -13.33
C VAL A 847 -10.51 23.20 -11.95
N LEU A 848 -9.54 24.10 -11.76
CA LEU A 848 -9.16 24.61 -10.46
C LEU A 848 -8.93 26.13 -10.54
N GLY A 849 -9.19 26.84 -9.45
CA GLY A 849 -8.77 28.25 -9.30
C GLY A 849 -7.55 28.36 -8.40
N THR A 850 -6.85 29.49 -8.45
CA THR A 850 -5.70 29.74 -7.55
C THR A 850 -6.15 30.35 -6.22
N LEU A 851 -6.71 31.56 -6.26
CA LEU A 851 -7.20 32.29 -5.09
C LEU A 851 -8.72 32.47 -5.15
N ARG A 852 -9.32 32.88 -4.04
CA ARG A 852 -10.72 33.32 -3.97
C ARG A 852 -10.78 34.73 -3.37
N ARG A 853 -11.91 35.40 -3.62
CA ARG A 853 -12.16 36.72 -3.06
C ARG A 853 -12.12 36.62 -1.53
N ASP A 854 -11.47 37.59 -0.90
CA ASP A 854 -11.24 37.64 0.56
C ASP A 854 -10.31 36.54 1.11
N GLU A 855 -9.75 35.68 0.26
CA GLU A 855 -8.84 34.58 0.61
C GLU A 855 -7.49 34.73 -0.12
N GLY A 856 -6.83 35.89 0.04
CA GLY A 856 -5.61 36.26 -0.69
C GLY A 856 -4.27 35.80 -0.07
N GLY A 857 -4.28 34.75 0.74
CA GLY A 857 -3.12 34.25 1.50
C GLY A 857 -2.65 32.85 1.10
N LEU A 858 -1.58 32.39 1.72
CA LEU A 858 -0.93 31.12 1.41
C LEU A 858 -1.80 29.90 1.75
N ALA A 859 -2.66 29.99 2.78
CA ALA A 859 -3.59 28.93 3.14
C ALA A 859 -4.57 28.59 1.99
N ARG A 860 -5.06 29.61 1.27
CA ARG A 860 -5.91 29.40 0.08
C ARG A 860 -5.14 28.76 -1.07
N ALA A 861 -3.93 29.23 -1.33
CA ALA A 861 -3.07 28.64 -2.36
C ALA A 861 -2.76 27.16 -2.06
N LEU A 862 -2.50 26.81 -0.79
CA LEU A 862 -2.33 25.43 -0.35
C LEU A 862 -3.62 24.61 -0.46
N THR A 863 -4.78 25.21 -0.21
CA THR A 863 -6.07 24.52 -0.40
C THR A 863 -6.30 24.21 -1.87
N SER A 864 -5.94 25.13 -2.77
CA SER A 864 -5.96 24.88 -4.22
C SER A 864 -4.95 23.82 -4.67
N LEU A 865 -3.76 23.75 -4.02
CA LEU A 865 -2.81 22.64 -4.20
C LEU A 865 -3.41 21.31 -3.74
N GLY A 866 -4.13 21.30 -2.60
CA GLY A 866 -4.86 20.15 -2.10
C GLY A 866 -5.97 19.70 -3.06
N GLU A 867 -6.73 20.64 -3.64
CA GLU A 867 -7.73 20.39 -4.69
C GLU A 867 -7.09 19.75 -5.93
N LEU A 868 -5.96 20.29 -6.41
CA LEU A 868 -5.19 19.74 -7.52
C LEU A 868 -4.75 18.30 -7.22
N HIS A 869 -4.10 18.08 -6.07
CA HIS A 869 -3.61 16.77 -5.66
C HIS A 869 -4.76 15.75 -5.55
N CYS A 870 -5.87 16.13 -4.91
CA CYS A 870 -7.00 15.24 -4.72
C CYS A 870 -7.71 14.90 -6.03
N ALA A 871 -7.72 15.82 -7.00
CA ALA A 871 -8.28 15.58 -8.32
C ALA A 871 -7.44 14.64 -9.20
N GLY A 872 -6.18 14.38 -8.83
CA GLY A 872 -5.26 13.52 -9.59
C GLY A 872 -4.08 14.28 -10.21
N GLY A 873 -4.07 15.61 -10.13
CA GLY A 873 -3.05 16.43 -10.78
C GLY A 873 -1.63 16.21 -10.25
N PRO A 874 -0.60 16.39 -11.11
CA PRO A 874 0.78 16.20 -10.72
C PRO A 874 1.26 17.31 -9.79
N VAL A 875 1.97 16.91 -8.72
CA VAL A 875 2.62 17.81 -7.76
C VAL A 875 4.02 17.26 -7.47
N ASP A 876 5.04 18.07 -7.69
CA ASP A 876 6.40 17.78 -7.22
C ASP A 876 6.53 18.18 -5.74
N TRP A 877 6.21 17.23 -4.87
CA TRP A 877 6.34 17.42 -3.43
C TRP A 877 7.79 17.63 -2.98
N SER A 878 8.80 17.17 -3.73
CA SER A 878 10.20 17.42 -3.37
C SER A 878 10.54 18.91 -3.48
N ALA A 879 10.13 19.55 -4.57
CA ALA A 879 10.27 21.01 -4.74
C ALA A 879 9.51 21.80 -3.65
N HIS A 880 8.31 21.34 -3.28
CA HIS A 880 7.48 21.98 -2.23
C HIS A 880 8.20 22.10 -0.87
N PHE A 881 9.02 21.11 -0.51
CA PHE A 881 9.66 21.03 0.80
C PHE A 881 11.15 21.42 0.82
N GLU A 882 11.76 21.70 -0.35
CA GLU A 882 13.21 21.90 -0.50
C GLU A 882 13.78 22.97 0.44
N ALA A 883 13.09 24.11 0.58
CA ALA A 883 13.53 25.25 1.39
C ALA A 883 13.43 25.04 2.91
N TYR A 884 12.83 23.94 3.38
CA TYR A 884 12.45 23.76 4.78
C TYR A 884 13.27 22.69 5.52
N ALA A 885 14.10 21.92 4.80
CA ALA A 885 14.96 20.88 5.34
C ALA A 885 14.25 19.94 6.35
N PRO A 886 13.19 19.24 5.92
CA PRO A 886 12.44 18.31 6.76
C PRO A 886 13.29 17.10 7.16
N ARG A 887 12.96 16.50 8.30
CA ARG A 887 13.57 15.28 8.81
C ARG A 887 12.70 14.07 8.47
N PRO A 888 13.30 12.88 8.30
CA PRO A 888 12.53 11.64 8.19
C PRO A 888 11.73 11.38 9.47
N VAL A 889 10.48 10.95 9.31
CA VAL A 889 9.58 10.54 10.39
C VAL A 889 8.96 9.21 10.02
N ASP A 890 8.83 8.32 11.00
CA ASP A 890 8.13 7.05 10.82
C ASP A 890 6.62 7.30 10.73
N LEU A 891 5.96 6.68 9.76
CA LEU A 891 4.52 6.78 9.55
C LEU A 891 3.86 5.41 9.68
N PRO A 892 2.59 5.31 10.08
CA PRO A 892 1.83 4.08 9.96
C PRO A 892 1.82 3.60 8.51
N THR A 893 1.87 2.29 8.35
CA THR A 893 1.72 1.64 7.05
C THR A 893 0.24 1.64 6.63
N TYR A 894 0.01 1.27 5.38
CA TYR A 894 -1.28 1.29 4.71
C TYR A 894 -2.38 0.55 5.47
N ALA A 895 -3.54 1.19 5.58
CA ALA A 895 -4.75 0.61 6.15
C ALA A 895 -5.53 -0.26 5.15
N PHE A 896 -5.06 -1.49 4.93
CA PHE A 896 -5.76 -2.48 4.10
C PHE A 896 -7.24 -2.63 4.51
N ALA A 897 -8.14 -2.55 3.53
CA ALA A 897 -9.57 -2.75 3.69
C ALA A 897 -9.88 -4.26 3.68
N ARG A 898 -9.46 -4.94 4.74
CA ARG A 898 -9.52 -6.41 4.81
C ARG A 898 -10.96 -6.91 4.91
N GLU A 899 -11.29 -7.86 4.05
CA GLU A 899 -12.49 -8.68 4.15
C GLU A 899 -12.10 -10.13 4.42
N ARG A 900 -13.09 -10.93 4.84
CA ARG A 900 -12.87 -12.34 5.13
C ARG A 900 -12.83 -13.16 3.84
N TYR A 901 -11.71 -13.83 3.59
CA TYR A 901 -11.54 -14.81 2.52
C TYR A 901 -11.15 -16.15 3.15
N TRP A 902 -12.07 -17.11 3.21
CA TRP A 902 -11.79 -18.39 3.86
C TRP A 902 -12.66 -19.53 3.34
N ILE A 903 -12.07 -20.72 3.23
CA ILE A 903 -12.78 -21.95 2.93
C ILE A 903 -13.26 -22.62 4.22
N ASP A 904 -14.58 -22.68 4.39
CA ASP A 904 -15.22 -23.35 5.51
C ASP A 904 -15.46 -24.83 5.20
N ALA A 905 -14.60 -25.70 5.75
CA ALA A 905 -14.64 -27.16 5.58
C ALA A 905 -15.95 -27.81 6.07
N LEU A 906 -16.69 -27.14 6.97
CA LEU A 906 -17.95 -27.63 7.53
C LEU A 906 -19.22 -27.14 6.80
N ALA A 907 -19.09 -26.19 5.88
CA ALA A 907 -20.22 -25.57 5.18
C ALA A 907 -20.44 -26.13 3.77
N HIS A 908 -19.39 -26.58 3.07
CA HIS A 908 -19.45 -26.98 1.66
C HIS A 908 -19.36 -28.49 1.46
N GLY A 909 -20.32 -29.23 2.01
CA GLY A 909 -20.61 -30.57 1.49
C GLY A 909 -21.60 -30.43 0.35
N GLY A 910 -21.19 -30.57 -0.92
CA GLY A 910 -22.11 -30.59 -2.07
C GLY A 910 -23.25 -31.62 -1.92
N ALA A 911 -23.07 -32.63 -1.06
CA ALA A 911 -24.12 -33.56 -0.66
C ALA A 911 -25.29 -32.92 0.12
N ARG A 912 -25.13 -31.75 0.78
CA ARG A 912 -26.24 -31.10 1.52
C ARG A 912 -27.25 -30.42 0.59
N ASP A 913 -26.78 -29.66 -0.40
CA ASP A 913 -27.68 -29.02 -1.38
C ASP A 913 -28.38 -30.06 -2.26
N ASP A 914 -27.69 -31.14 -2.64
CA ASP A 914 -28.29 -32.26 -3.39
C ASP A 914 -29.35 -33.01 -2.56
N LEU A 915 -29.09 -33.27 -1.27
CA LEU A 915 -30.06 -33.93 -0.39
C LEU A 915 -31.27 -33.04 -0.08
N ASP A 916 -31.07 -31.75 0.17
CA ASP A 916 -32.17 -30.80 0.42
C ASP A 916 -33.07 -30.68 -0.82
N SER A 917 -32.49 -30.65 -2.03
CA SER A 917 -33.25 -30.66 -3.29
C SER A 917 -34.07 -31.93 -3.51
N ALA A 918 -33.60 -33.07 -2.97
CA ALA A 918 -34.29 -34.35 -2.99
C ALA A 918 -35.30 -34.53 -1.83
N GLY A 919 -35.50 -33.51 -0.98
CA GLY A 919 -36.39 -33.58 0.18
C GLY A 919 -35.87 -34.52 1.29
N MET A 920 -34.55 -34.65 1.39
CA MET A 920 -33.85 -35.52 2.33
C MET A 920 -33.01 -34.69 3.29
N LEU A 921 -32.91 -35.13 4.55
CA LEU A 921 -32.04 -34.55 5.55
C LEU A 921 -30.87 -35.48 5.86
N PRO A 922 -29.64 -34.97 6.07
CA PRO A 922 -28.51 -35.80 6.45
C PRO A 922 -28.69 -36.40 7.86
N VAL A 923 -28.34 -37.67 8.02
CA VAL A 923 -28.37 -38.37 9.31
C VAL A 923 -26.94 -38.56 9.81
N ARG A 924 -26.68 -38.20 11.07
CA ARG A 924 -25.39 -38.46 11.73
C ARG A 924 -25.38 -39.87 12.34
N HIS A 925 -25.00 -40.87 11.54
CA HIS A 925 -24.89 -42.25 11.99
C HIS A 925 -23.83 -43.01 11.17
N ALA A 926 -23.13 -43.97 11.79
CA ALA A 926 -22.06 -44.71 11.11
C ALA A 926 -22.57 -45.60 9.95
N LEU A 927 -23.85 -45.97 9.97
CA LEU A 927 -24.49 -46.82 8.97
C LEU A 927 -25.67 -46.17 8.25
N LEU A 928 -26.08 -44.94 8.57
CA LEU A 928 -27.23 -44.26 7.93
C LEU A 928 -26.78 -42.92 7.35
N GLY A 929 -27.14 -42.63 6.10
CA GLY A 929 -26.67 -41.43 5.40
C GLY A 929 -27.69 -40.29 5.36
N ALA A 930 -28.95 -40.62 5.08
CA ALA A 930 -30.00 -39.61 4.93
C ALA A 930 -31.37 -40.15 5.34
N VAL A 931 -32.29 -39.24 5.68
CA VAL A 931 -33.69 -39.53 6.04
C VAL A 931 -34.63 -38.65 5.23
N THR A 932 -35.75 -39.21 4.81
CA THR A 932 -36.87 -38.44 4.27
C THR A 932 -38.18 -38.85 4.92
N ARG A 933 -39.14 -37.93 4.96
CA ARG A 933 -40.50 -38.20 5.42
C ARG A 933 -41.41 -38.30 4.21
N VAL A 934 -42.15 -39.41 4.10
CA VAL A 934 -43.01 -39.69 2.95
C VAL A 934 -44.31 -38.90 3.07
N GLY A 935 -44.30 -37.65 2.59
CA GLY A 935 -45.46 -36.78 2.47
C GLY A 935 -46.35 -36.74 3.72
N GLN A 936 -47.67 -36.85 3.54
CA GLN A 936 -48.66 -36.84 4.63
C GLN A 936 -48.82 -38.19 5.36
N ARG A 937 -48.01 -39.22 5.01
CA ARG A 937 -48.15 -40.57 5.58
C ARG A 937 -47.44 -40.75 6.91
N ASP A 938 -46.66 -39.76 7.35
CA ASP A 938 -45.85 -39.81 8.58
C ASP A 938 -44.90 -41.04 8.66
N GLU A 939 -44.52 -41.56 7.51
CA GLU A 939 -43.56 -42.65 7.32
C GLU A 939 -42.16 -42.05 7.13
N LEU A 940 -41.15 -42.68 7.72
CA LEU A 940 -39.74 -42.28 7.59
C LEU A 940 -38.98 -43.33 6.79
N VAL A 941 -38.24 -42.87 5.78
CA VAL A 941 -37.32 -43.72 5.02
C VAL A 941 -35.92 -43.21 5.23
N LEU A 942 -35.07 -44.04 5.82
CA LEU A 942 -33.65 -43.78 5.98
C LEU A 942 -32.88 -44.61 4.96
N THR A 943 -31.89 -44.02 4.30
CA THR A 943 -31.14 -44.69 3.24
C THR A 943 -29.65 -44.53 3.42
N THR A 944 -28.89 -45.52 2.95
CA THR A 944 -27.44 -45.49 2.89
C THR A 944 -26.92 -46.42 1.78
N ASN A 945 -25.61 -46.40 1.53
CA ASN A 945 -24.92 -47.43 0.77
C ASN A 945 -23.87 -48.12 1.67
N LEU A 946 -23.96 -49.44 1.78
CA LEU A 946 -23.05 -50.27 2.56
C LEU A 946 -22.15 -51.11 1.64
N SER A 947 -20.87 -51.20 1.97
CA SER A 947 -19.88 -52.09 1.36
C SER A 947 -18.67 -52.20 2.26
N LEU A 948 -17.84 -53.22 2.08
CA LEU A 948 -16.55 -53.37 2.77
C LEU A 948 -15.55 -52.28 2.36
N ARG A 949 -15.69 -51.73 1.15
CA ARG A 949 -14.91 -50.56 0.70
C ARG A 949 -15.23 -49.30 1.51
N ARG A 950 -16.51 -49.06 1.81
CA ARG A 950 -16.96 -47.88 2.57
C ARG A 950 -16.83 -48.08 4.08
N HIS A 951 -17.03 -49.31 4.55
CA HIS A 951 -17.01 -49.66 5.97
C HIS A 951 -16.14 -50.92 6.22
N PRO A 952 -14.80 -50.80 6.14
CA PRO A 952 -13.89 -51.95 6.21
C PRO A 952 -14.03 -52.78 7.49
N TRP A 953 -14.38 -52.13 8.60
CA TRP A 953 -14.57 -52.75 9.92
C TRP A 953 -15.76 -53.71 9.97
N LEU A 954 -16.74 -53.62 9.07
CA LEU A 954 -17.81 -54.62 8.96
C LEU A 954 -17.27 -55.99 8.50
N GLY A 955 -16.08 -56.01 7.90
CA GLY A 955 -15.39 -57.23 7.47
C GLY A 955 -14.90 -58.13 8.61
N ASP A 956 -14.91 -57.64 9.86
CA ASP A 956 -14.52 -58.40 11.05
C ASP A 956 -15.63 -59.37 11.50
N HIS A 957 -16.90 -59.08 11.20
CA HIS A 957 -18.02 -59.95 11.54
C HIS A 957 -18.28 -60.97 10.41
N ARG A 958 -17.61 -62.12 10.50
CA ARG A 958 -17.72 -63.21 9.52
C ARG A 958 -18.42 -64.43 10.08
N VAL A 959 -19.41 -64.92 9.34
CA VAL A 959 -20.12 -66.18 9.64
C VAL A 959 -19.93 -67.11 8.45
N GLN A 960 -19.35 -68.29 8.69
CA GLN A 960 -19.01 -69.27 7.64
C GLN A 960 -18.16 -68.69 6.48
N GLY A 961 -17.31 -67.71 6.79
CA GLY A 961 -16.38 -67.09 5.82
C GLY A 961 -16.91 -65.85 5.12
N SER A 962 -18.22 -65.60 5.13
CA SER A 962 -18.84 -64.40 4.55
C SER A 962 -18.95 -63.27 5.56
N ALA A 963 -18.64 -62.04 5.15
CA ALA A 963 -18.87 -60.85 5.96
C ALA A 963 -20.36 -60.51 5.93
N LEU A 964 -20.99 -60.43 7.10
CA LEU A 964 -22.42 -60.15 7.25
C LEU A 964 -22.61 -58.95 8.16
N LEU A 965 -23.64 -58.13 7.91
CA LEU A 965 -24.07 -57.16 8.92
C LEU A 965 -24.46 -57.92 10.21
N PRO A 966 -23.84 -57.61 11.37
CA PRO A 966 -24.18 -58.30 12.61
C PRO A 966 -25.62 -58.03 13.03
N GLY A 967 -26.24 -58.97 13.75
CA GLY A 967 -27.58 -58.80 14.32
C GLY A 967 -27.71 -57.52 15.15
N ALA A 968 -26.64 -57.16 15.89
CA ALA A 968 -26.55 -55.89 16.62
C ALA A 968 -26.62 -54.66 15.71
N GLY A 969 -26.15 -54.75 14.47
CA GLY A 969 -26.27 -53.68 13.47
C GLY A 969 -27.72 -53.44 13.06
N PHE A 970 -28.52 -54.49 12.88
CA PHE A 970 -29.97 -54.33 12.61
C PHE A 970 -30.71 -53.69 13.79
N ILE A 971 -30.35 -54.06 15.03
CA ILE A 971 -30.90 -53.44 16.24
C ILE A 971 -30.53 -51.95 16.31
N ASP A 972 -29.28 -51.60 16.04
CA ASP A 972 -28.79 -50.22 16.03
C ASP A 972 -29.51 -49.37 14.97
N LEU A 973 -29.68 -49.91 13.75
CA LEU A 973 -30.45 -49.27 12.68
C LEU A 973 -31.91 -49.00 13.10
N ALA A 974 -32.57 -49.98 13.71
CA ALA A 974 -33.95 -49.85 14.18
C ALA A 974 -34.09 -48.80 15.28
N LEU A 975 -33.19 -48.81 16.28
CA LEU A 975 -33.20 -47.83 17.37
C LEU A 975 -32.87 -46.41 16.88
N SER A 976 -31.95 -46.28 15.93
CA SER A 976 -31.59 -45.00 15.32
C SER A 976 -32.74 -44.41 14.51
N ALA A 977 -33.47 -45.24 13.75
CA ALA A 977 -34.69 -44.81 13.07
C ALA A 977 -35.78 -44.36 14.08
N ALA A 978 -35.98 -45.12 15.17
CA ALA A 978 -36.93 -44.77 16.22
C ALA A 978 -36.59 -43.44 16.93
N ARG A 979 -35.30 -43.15 17.17
CA ARG A 979 -34.86 -41.87 17.76
C ARG A 979 -35.20 -40.68 16.87
N LEU A 980 -35.13 -40.85 15.55
CA LEU A 980 -35.51 -39.80 14.60
C LEU A 980 -37.03 -39.61 14.53
N ALA A 981 -37.80 -40.68 14.72
CA ALA A 981 -39.26 -40.62 14.78
C ALA A 981 -39.79 -39.97 16.07
N TRP A 982 -39.09 -40.19 17.19
CA TRP A 982 -39.48 -39.73 18.51
C TRP A 982 -38.31 -39.07 19.27
N PRO A 983 -37.86 -37.87 18.85
CA PRO A 983 -36.68 -37.21 19.42
C PRO A 983 -36.84 -36.86 20.91
N ASP A 984 -38.08 -36.64 21.37
CA ASP A 984 -38.38 -36.26 22.76
C ASP A 984 -38.61 -37.47 23.69
N SER A 985 -38.56 -38.70 23.16
CA SER A 985 -38.79 -39.89 23.99
C SER A 985 -37.59 -40.21 24.87
N LYS A 986 -37.83 -40.40 26.17
CA LYS A 986 -36.81 -40.80 27.15
C LYS A 986 -36.50 -42.31 27.12
N ALA A 987 -37.35 -43.10 26.48
CA ALA A 987 -37.18 -44.55 26.36
C ALA A 987 -37.74 -45.02 25.01
N LEU A 988 -36.95 -45.83 24.31
CA LEU A 988 -37.32 -46.48 23.06
C LEU A 988 -37.06 -47.97 23.23
N GLY A 989 -37.96 -48.80 22.70
CA GLY A 989 -37.89 -50.25 22.79
C GLY A 989 -38.25 -50.88 21.45
N ILE A 990 -37.74 -52.08 21.24
CA ILE A 990 -38.12 -52.95 20.13
C ILE A 990 -38.98 -54.05 20.74
N ASP A 991 -40.24 -54.13 20.33
CA ASP A 991 -41.15 -55.19 20.78
C ASP A 991 -40.78 -56.53 20.15
N GLU A 992 -40.54 -56.54 18.84
CA GLU A 992 -40.17 -57.71 18.05
C GLU A 992 -39.32 -57.27 16.85
N LEU A 993 -38.22 -57.98 16.56
CA LEU A 993 -37.40 -57.79 15.37
C LEU A 993 -37.03 -59.16 14.81
N LEU A 994 -37.54 -59.49 13.63
CA LEU A 994 -37.35 -60.80 13.00
C LEU A 994 -36.36 -60.70 11.85
N LEU A 995 -35.15 -61.22 12.05
CA LEU A 995 -34.15 -61.29 10.97
C LEU A 995 -34.52 -62.40 9.99
N THR A 996 -34.96 -62.03 8.80
CA THR A 996 -35.47 -62.95 7.77
C THR A 996 -34.39 -63.40 6.78
N SER A 997 -33.49 -62.49 6.39
CA SER A 997 -32.39 -62.78 5.46
C SER A 997 -31.09 -62.09 5.91
N PRO A 998 -29.94 -62.77 5.86
CA PRO A 998 -28.66 -62.13 6.16
C PRO A 998 -28.31 -61.06 5.11
N LEU A 999 -27.78 -59.91 5.55
CA LEU A 999 -27.19 -58.92 4.64
C LEU A 999 -25.71 -59.24 4.45
N VAL A 1000 -25.38 -59.82 3.30
CA VAL A 1000 -24.00 -60.16 2.91
C VAL A 1000 -23.31 -58.90 2.37
N LEU A 1001 -22.09 -58.65 2.81
CA LEU A 1001 -21.30 -57.48 2.43
C LEU A 1001 -20.05 -57.91 1.64
N ASP A 1002 -19.84 -57.24 0.51
CA ASP A 1002 -18.64 -57.32 -0.30
C ASP A 1002 -18.14 -55.90 -0.65
N ASP A 1003 -17.23 -55.77 -1.61
CA ASP A 1003 -16.71 -54.47 -2.03
C ASP A 1003 -17.70 -53.68 -2.91
N ALA A 1004 -18.80 -54.30 -3.35
CA ALA A 1004 -19.86 -53.64 -4.11
C ALA A 1004 -20.84 -52.94 -3.17
N ASP A 1005 -21.35 -51.79 -3.60
CA ASP A 1005 -22.28 -51.00 -2.79
C ASP A 1005 -23.69 -51.65 -2.82
N GLN A 1006 -24.25 -51.83 -1.63
CA GLN A 1006 -25.62 -52.24 -1.38
C GLN A 1006 -26.40 -51.03 -0.86
N THR A 1007 -27.47 -50.63 -1.55
CA THR A 1007 -28.38 -49.59 -1.07
C THR A 1007 -29.30 -50.20 -0.02
N LEU A 1008 -29.12 -49.76 1.22
CA LEU A 1008 -29.95 -50.17 2.35
C LEU A 1008 -31.01 -49.11 2.62
N GLN A 1009 -32.24 -49.54 2.86
CA GLN A 1009 -33.32 -48.69 3.34
C GLN A 1009 -33.89 -49.23 4.65
N VAL A 1010 -34.09 -48.33 5.60
CA VAL A 1010 -34.86 -48.56 6.82
C VAL A 1010 -36.16 -47.78 6.68
N VAL A 1011 -37.27 -48.50 6.55
CA VAL A 1011 -38.61 -47.93 6.41
C VAL A 1011 -39.31 -48.07 7.75
N LEU A 1012 -39.80 -46.96 8.29
CA LEU A 1012 -40.54 -46.90 9.54
C LEU A 1012 -41.91 -46.30 9.27
N ASP A 1013 -42.95 -47.12 9.43
CA ASP A 1013 -44.34 -46.77 9.14
C ASP A 1013 -44.88 -45.70 10.11
N ALA A 1014 -46.05 -45.16 9.77
CA ALA A 1014 -46.87 -44.34 10.67
C ALA A 1014 -47.17 -45.08 11.99
N PRO A 1015 -47.37 -44.36 13.11
CA PRO A 1015 -47.69 -45.00 14.37
C PRO A 1015 -49.12 -45.58 14.33
N ASP A 1016 -49.29 -46.79 14.85
CA ASP A 1016 -50.59 -47.42 15.05
C ASP A 1016 -51.39 -46.73 16.19
N ALA A 1017 -52.62 -47.21 16.44
CA ALA A 1017 -53.48 -46.67 17.50
C ALA A 1017 -52.91 -46.84 18.92
N GLN A 1018 -51.87 -47.66 19.10
CA GLN A 1018 -51.14 -47.88 20.34
C GLN A 1018 -49.80 -47.13 20.38
N GLY A 1019 -49.47 -46.36 19.34
CA GLY A 1019 -48.23 -45.59 19.24
C GLY A 1019 -47.01 -46.42 18.80
N ARG A 1020 -47.20 -47.64 18.31
CA ARG A 1020 -46.13 -48.50 17.78
C ARG A 1020 -45.95 -48.26 16.29
N ARG A 1021 -44.72 -48.37 15.78
CA ARG A 1021 -44.41 -48.26 14.35
C ARG A 1021 -43.86 -49.60 13.87
N ALA A 1022 -44.36 -50.08 12.74
CA ALA A 1022 -43.74 -51.20 12.05
C ALA A 1022 -42.47 -50.71 11.35
N LEU A 1023 -41.45 -51.57 11.29
CA LEU A 1023 -40.16 -51.28 10.65
C LEU A 1023 -39.81 -52.38 9.67
N GLN A 1024 -39.24 -52.01 8.54
CA GLN A 1024 -38.63 -52.92 7.57
C GLN A 1024 -37.21 -52.46 7.26
N ILE A 1025 -36.27 -53.39 7.23
CA ILE A 1025 -34.92 -53.17 6.74
C ILE A 1025 -34.76 -53.97 5.46
N VAL A 1026 -34.58 -53.25 4.36
CA VAL A 1026 -34.46 -53.83 3.02
C VAL A 1026 -33.16 -53.40 2.36
N SER A 1027 -32.65 -54.21 1.44
CA SER A 1027 -31.51 -53.80 0.60
C SER A 1027 -31.68 -54.22 -0.84
N ARG A 1028 -30.90 -53.57 -1.71
CA ARG A 1028 -30.70 -53.95 -3.10
C ARG A 1028 -29.27 -53.60 -3.52
N PRO A 1029 -28.67 -54.30 -4.50
CA PRO A 1029 -27.42 -53.87 -5.09
C PRO A 1029 -27.57 -52.47 -5.71
N SER A 1030 -26.66 -51.54 -5.42
CA SER A 1030 -26.74 -50.17 -5.94
C SER A 1030 -26.62 -50.10 -7.46
N SER A 1031 -26.05 -51.13 -8.09
CA SER A 1031 -25.91 -51.27 -9.55
C SER A 1031 -27.21 -51.70 -10.25
N GLU A 1032 -28.20 -52.20 -9.52
CA GLU A 1032 -29.47 -52.62 -10.11
C GLU A 1032 -30.42 -51.43 -10.32
N PRO A 1033 -31.26 -51.49 -11.37
CA PRO A 1033 -32.30 -50.48 -11.63
C PRO A 1033 -33.36 -50.47 -10.52
N LEU A 1034 -34.18 -49.41 -10.47
CA LEU A 1034 -35.16 -49.18 -9.40
C LEU A 1034 -36.29 -50.24 -9.34
N ASP A 1035 -36.51 -50.99 -10.42
CA ASP A 1035 -37.43 -52.12 -10.51
C ASP A 1035 -36.77 -53.47 -10.18
N GLY A 1036 -35.51 -53.47 -9.73
CA GLY A 1036 -34.78 -54.65 -9.27
C GLY A 1036 -35.37 -55.30 -8.02
N GLU A 1037 -34.95 -56.53 -7.75
CA GLU A 1037 -35.47 -57.32 -6.63
C GLU A 1037 -34.93 -56.77 -5.30
N VAL A 1038 -35.83 -56.43 -4.38
CA VAL A 1038 -35.49 -55.93 -3.06
C VAL A 1038 -35.47 -57.08 -2.06
N THR A 1039 -34.38 -57.23 -1.32
CA THR A 1039 -34.25 -58.25 -0.26
C THR A 1039 -34.72 -57.69 1.07
N LEU A 1040 -35.69 -58.33 1.72
CA LEU A 1040 -36.09 -58.03 3.10
C LEU A 1040 -35.15 -58.75 4.08
N HIS A 1041 -34.63 -57.98 5.04
CA HIS A 1041 -33.68 -58.47 6.04
C HIS A 1041 -34.25 -58.52 7.45
N ALA A 1042 -35.01 -57.51 7.86
CA ALA A 1042 -35.53 -57.39 9.22
C ALA A 1042 -36.87 -56.66 9.29
#